data_AF-A0A1K2HLA2-F1
#
_entry.id   AF-A0A1K2HLA2-F1
#
_cell.length_a   1.000
_cell.length_b   1.000
_cell.length_c   1.000
_cell.angle_alpha   90.00
_cell.angle_beta   90.00
_cell.angle_gamma   90.00
#
_symmetry.space_group_name_H-M   'P 1'
#
loop_
_entity.id
_entity.type
_entity.pdbx_description
1 polymer ?
#
loop_
_entity_poly.entity_id
_entity_poly.type
_entity_poly.pdbx_seq_one_letter_code
_entity_poly.pdbx_strand_id
1 'polypeptide(L)'
;MPNDKDTQALAAAAGVQDGVARIEQGTPLTRLHYFDGKFLRADALTLEQDYHRKLVQLSNLAGGWGVVHGLGISLAQGQLALSPGLAITPTGSTVLLNQGFSASLAELIAAAQPAPTHGQDDFADCDCSAGPGDEGSAGETYYEITVGPLQGLCGNEEVYGKLCEDACVTDTQRPYWREGLVLRLRPFSLPLPTSSSQPLAAIHERNRLASAYFKAEPWLRASLLSASGLSGPLWCNPASLYNWDEVPIGLLARQGDSIRFIDAWSARRERMDSQARGYWQGRMRMRPWNVFLAQILQFQCQLSGVFKPESGDFDPLDDDCRRLRELLLDTRRQLELARQHYAEGNQQILSMLGEESVKIDSALKKLKQSDKQLGHLAEQLGDGNEAGMALPKQRMLLGAGFVELPPAGYLPVQPGKQPVNEQLQRMFGEGVLLHFCAARPDFIPHEVEAAQHMERISLTRGLDNPNQKEEVEIFVPNGEVLAAQGQADGLYWFADIDLKFMDAFKVDKAASALNGELKEAAGAAPIYSKRMQSMASQAEAVDTQTGLSGLARSRCKDNGGAEFTLICQQKVLFSRSVAAPKGSTAGGADGQIEMCAGLPGFYLGLDIDSDPFARREGEIVGGDFEARLGMSLTLEQQERVFGYTLQGPARLRIESVFRAAADVDAVAGELSLFPQMLAFKQGEADPDDEPDQPITLAVLLFRQGDAGQGRVWIEIDLPAVQRLGLRGEANWGGQPRLAEVGLRRRLAAREQYQATHYASGYTAGQQRMLDEDGVFAPILTLREMAALPAAESPLRLDALNAIATLADYTANPAFLARAKARLFPNVQASGPLLVRASEPWVMFRRRRHSSCDSCCTAAPASTVEAFQTWHLQLEDLGQLAALSEAIDQNDVAALKGYKFKRVNILHYLDESQTPIELQQSVRADWKKAKPAPNVLLGRVWESAPRTGQGWQNHYRLRRLVGWLDGLLQPPQRDTIHALPRAPGPLDDSQFDGGMLLVTGGKIPTEPVVTLHRVILVQQEIYARVQAQLKAKDTKAWVELTTPISPKLLRELTVKFIDGQLPAAEAAALTTFAAAAVGMDDAVLVRDSALPAAQMQAEHEAIIKALDAAGGGGNFDLNLANFGQPRVATLFPVEGLN
;
A
#
# COMPACT_ATOMS: atom_id res chain seq x y z
N MET A 1 -7.35 31.27 67.98
CA MET A 1 -8.60 32.03 67.90
C MET A 1 -8.33 33.28 67.07
N PRO A 2 -8.80 33.39 65.82
CA PRO A 2 -8.67 34.61 65.04
C PRO A 2 -9.80 35.59 65.39
N ASN A 3 -9.45 36.86 65.61
CA ASN A 3 -10.39 37.94 65.89
C ASN A 3 -11.18 38.30 64.61
N ASP A 4 -12.34 37.70 64.43
CA ASP A 4 -13.36 37.99 63.41
C ASP A 4 -14.14 39.32 63.65
N LYS A 5 -13.49 40.34 64.24
CA LYS A 5 -14.16 41.61 64.60
C LYS A 5 -13.60 42.81 63.83
N ASP A 6 -13.48 42.69 62.51
CA ASP A 6 -13.36 43.87 61.64
C ASP A 6 -14.72 44.12 60.96
N THR A 7 -15.59 44.86 61.63
CA THR A 7 -17.02 45.04 61.29
C THR A 7 -17.28 45.67 59.91
N GLN A 8 -16.27 46.21 59.23
CA GLN A 8 -16.41 46.83 57.91
C GLN A 8 -15.74 46.09 56.74
N ALA A 9 -14.83 45.13 56.98
CA ALA A 9 -14.56 44.09 55.97
C ALA A 9 -15.85 43.29 55.69
N LEU A 10 -16.67 43.11 56.74
CA LEU A 10 -18.06 42.66 56.67
C LEU A 10 -18.99 43.66 55.98
N ALA A 11 -18.79 44.98 56.08
CA ALA A 11 -19.64 45.99 55.44
C ALA A 11 -19.37 46.16 53.93
N ALA A 12 -18.11 46.11 53.50
CA ALA A 12 -17.76 46.06 52.08
C ALA A 12 -18.24 44.75 51.43
N ALA A 13 -18.20 43.64 52.18
CA ALA A 13 -18.84 42.39 51.78
C ALA A 13 -20.38 42.46 51.81
N ALA A 14 -20.98 43.21 52.73
CA ALA A 14 -22.44 43.39 52.85
C ALA A 14 -23.05 44.32 51.79
N GLY A 15 -22.25 45.16 51.13
CA GLY A 15 -22.68 45.98 50.00
C GLY A 15 -22.77 45.22 48.67
N VAL A 16 -22.27 43.99 48.61
CA VAL A 16 -22.35 43.13 47.43
C VAL A 16 -23.73 42.46 47.40
N GLN A 17 -24.57 42.84 46.44
CA GLN A 17 -25.90 42.27 46.26
C GLN A 17 -25.93 41.04 45.34
N ASP A 18 -24.84 40.78 44.63
CA ASP A 18 -24.70 39.74 43.61
C ASP A 18 -23.38 38.98 43.85
N GLY A 19 -23.47 37.88 44.60
CA GLY A 19 -22.35 37.00 44.96
C GLY A 19 -21.90 37.05 46.43
N VAL A 20 -20.88 36.25 46.74
CA VAL A 20 -20.25 36.21 48.08
C VAL A 20 -18.85 36.82 48.01
N ALA A 21 -18.62 37.82 48.85
CA ALA A 21 -17.40 38.62 48.88
C ALA A 21 -16.43 38.21 50.00
N ARG A 22 -15.12 38.31 49.72
CA ARG A 22 -14.05 38.02 50.67
C ARG A 22 -12.88 39.01 50.51
N ILE A 23 -12.54 39.70 51.61
CA ILE A 23 -11.32 40.51 51.73
C ILE A 23 -10.45 39.88 52.82
N GLU A 24 -9.25 39.43 52.48
CA GLU A 24 -8.32 38.80 53.43
C GLU A 24 -7.58 39.85 54.27
N GLN A 25 -7.45 39.62 55.58
CA GLN A 25 -6.74 40.55 56.48
C GLN A 25 -5.24 40.71 56.14
N GLY A 26 -4.63 39.69 55.53
CA GLY A 26 -3.21 39.65 55.17
C GLY A 26 -2.92 39.83 53.67
N THR A 27 -3.87 40.34 52.89
CA THR A 27 -3.66 40.51 51.44
C THR A 27 -2.47 41.43 51.14
N PRO A 28 -1.52 41.03 50.26
CA PRO A 28 -0.44 41.92 49.85
C PRO A 28 -0.94 43.08 48.98
N LEU A 29 -2.16 43.00 48.45
CA LEU A 29 -2.84 44.09 47.75
C LEU A 29 -3.51 45.05 48.76
N THR A 30 -2.68 45.61 49.65
CA THR A 30 -3.07 46.62 50.63
C THR A 30 -2.36 47.93 50.30
N ARG A 31 -3.12 49.03 50.20
CA ARG A 31 -2.58 50.39 49.99
C ARG A 31 -3.10 51.35 51.05
N LEU A 32 -2.40 52.47 51.23
CA LEU A 32 -2.82 53.52 52.15
C LEU A 32 -4.09 54.22 51.61
N HIS A 33 -5.03 54.51 52.49
CA HIS A 33 -6.14 55.42 52.24
C HIS A 33 -5.75 56.78 52.81
N TYR A 34 -5.53 57.76 51.94
CA TYR A 34 -5.14 59.10 52.34
C TYR A 34 -6.35 59.93 52.74
N PHE A 35 -6.23 60.67 53.84
CA PHE A 35 -7.20 61.65 54.33
C PHE A 35 -6.45 62.94 54.74
N ASP A 36 -7.16 64.08 54.76
CA ASP A 36 -6.51 65.40 54.89
C ASP A 36 -5.95 65.67 56.30
N GLY A 37 -4.74 66.25 56.37
CA GLY A 37 -4.06 66.59 57.64
C GLY A 37 -2.60 67.11 57.58
N LYS A 38 -2.00 67.36 56.40
CA LYS A 38 -0.64 67.94 56.21
C LYS A 38 -0.54 68.82 54.95
N PHE A 39 0.62 69.42 54.66
CA PHE A 39 0.87 70.30 53.48
C PHE A 39 0.61 69.62 52.11
N LEU A 40 0.65 68.29 52.02
CA LEU A 40 0.18 67.51 50.87
C LEU A 40 -1.26 67.09 51.13
N ARG A 41 -2.15 67.36 50.16
CA ARG A 41 -3.58 66.98 50.24
C ARG A 41 -3.77 65.50 49.94
N ALA A 42 -4.78 64.88 50.55
CA ALA A 42 -5.15 63.50 50.28
C ALA A 42 -5.42 63.26 48.79
N ASP A 43 -6.08 64.20 48.12
CA ASP A 43 -6.38 64.13 46.68
C ASP A 43 -5.13 63.97 45.81
N ALA A 44 -4.02 64.64 46.16
CA ALA A 44 -2.79 64.55 45.39
C ALA A 44 -2.14 63.17 45.49
N LEU A 45 -2.17 62.57 46.68
CA LEU A 45 -1.61 61.24 46.92
C LEU A 45 -2.54 60.14 46.41
N THR A 46 -3.85 60.36 46.44
CA THR A 46 -4.85 59.51 45.79
C THR A 46 -4.66 59.52 44.27
N LEU A 47 -4.41 60.68 43.66
CA LEU A 47 -4.11 60.80 42.24
C LEU A 47 -2.86 60.00 41.84
N GLU A 48 -1.79 60.05 42.65
CA GLU A 48 -0.57 59.25 42.42
C GLU A 48 -0.85 57.74 42.54
N GLN A 49 -1.64 57.32 43.53
CA GLN A 49 -2.06 55.92 43.65
C GLN A 49 -2.90 55.46 42.46
N ASP A 50 -3.84 56.27 42.01
CA ASP A 50 -4.69 55.95 40.87
C ASP A 50 -3.87 55.91 39.57
N TYR A 51 -2.86 56.76 39.42
CA TYR A 51 -1.89 56.65 38.33
C TYR A 51 -1.17 55.30 38.36
N HIS A 52 -0.62 54.88 39.51
CA HIS A 52 0.06 53.59 39.60
C HIS A 52 -0.86 52.41 39.32
N ARG A 53 -2.10 52.44 39.85
CA ARG A 53 -3.11 51.41 39.57
C ARG A 53 -3.45 51.36 38.08
N LYS A 54 -3.64 52.53 37.47
CA LYS A 54 -3.93 52.61 36.04
C LYS A 54 -2.77 52.10 35.21
N LEU A 55 -1.53 52.43 35.57
CA LEU A 55 -0.33 51.93 34.91
C LEU A 55 -0.22 50.40 35.00
N VAL A 56 -0.48 49.82 36.18
CA VAL A 56 -0.50 48.35 36.36
C VAL A 56 -1.64 47.71 35.56
N GLN A 57 -2.84 48.30 35.57
CA GLN A 57 -3.97 47.83 34.77
C GLN A 57 -3.62 47.83 33.27
N LEU A 58 -3.04 48.92 32.76
CA LEU A 58 -2.59 49.04 31.37
C LEU A 58 -1.47 48.04 31.05
N SER A 59 -0.54 47.80 31.99
CA SER A 59 0.50 46.78 31.86
C SER A 59 -0.11 45.36 31.79
N ASN A 60 -1.12 45.08 32.61
CA ASN A 60 -1.80 43.79 32.63
C ASN A 60 -2.55 43.51 31.34
N LEU A 61 -3.20 44.52 30.75
CA LEU A 61 -3.88 44.44 29.46
C LEU A 61 -2.95 43.96 28.33
N ALA A 62 -1.67 44.32 28.36
CA ALA A 62 -0.69 43.89 27.36
C ALA A 62 -0.47 42.36 27.36
N GLY A 63 -0.51 41.73 28.55
CA GLY A 63 -0.32 40.29 28.71
C GLY A 63 -1.60 39.45 28.64
N GLY A 64 -2.75 40.06 28.31
CA GLY A 64 -4.03 39.36 28.26
C GLY A 64 -4.64 39.05 29.63
N TRP A 65 -5.72 38.26 29.62
CA TRP A 65 -6.56 37.97 30.78
C TRP A 65 -6.70 36.47 31.02
N GLY A 66 -7.18 36.10 32.20
CA GLY A 66 -7.42 34.71 32.61
C GLY A 66 -6.78 34.37 33.95
N VAL A 67 -6.85 33.10 34.32
CA VAL A 67 -6.16 32.57 35.49
C VAL A 67 -4.66 32.50 35.20
N VAL A 68 -3.85 32.98 36.13
CA VAL A 68 -2.38 32.92 36.05
C VAL A 68 -1.88 31.65 36.72
N HIS A 69 -2.42 31.34 37.90
CA HIS A 69 -2.23 30.08 38.60
C HIS A 69 -3.31 29.89 39.67
N GLY A 70 -3.56 28.65 40.10
CA GLY A 70 -4.46 28.36 41.22
C GLY A 70 -5.94 28.54 40.88
N LEU A 71 -6.74 29.07 41.82
CA LEU A 71 -8.20 29.28 41.69
C LEU A 71 -8.94 28.02 41.22
N GLY A 72 -8.55 26.86 41.75
CA GLY A 72 -9.22 25.60 41.52
C GLY A 72 -10.55 25.57 42.26
N ILE A 73 -11.57 24.96 41.65
CA ILE A 73 -12.90 24.82 42.23
C ILE A 73 -13.16 23.37 42.63
N SER A 74 -13.81 23.19 43.78
CA SER A 74 -14.29 21.89 44.25
C SER A 74 -15.57 22.09 45.06
N LEU A 75 -16.37 21.03 45.17
CA LEU A 75 -17.60 21.06 45.96
C LEU A 75 -17.56 19.93 46.98
N ALA A 76 -17.76 20.30 48.23
CA ALA A 76 -17.87 19.37 49.34
C ALA A 76 -18.95 19.85 50.31
N GLN A 77 -19.88 18.96 50.70
CA GLN A 77 -20.88 19.22 51.72
C GLN A 77 -21.74 20.49 51.48
N GLY A 78 -22.07 20.80 50.21
CA GLY A 78 -22.85 21.99 49.85
C GLY A 78 -22.07 23.31 49.90
N GLN A 79 -20.74 23.25 50.07
CA GLN A 79 -19.83 24.39 50.05
C GLN A 79 -19.00 24.36 48.76
N LEU A 80 -18.97 25.47 48.04
CA LEU A 80 -18.09 25.67 46.90
C LEU A 80 -16.75 26.20 47.42
N ALA A 81 -15.71 25.39 47.31
CA ALA A 81 -14.36 25.70 47.80
C ALA A 81 -13.44 26.12 46.66
N LEU A 82 -12.80 27.28 46.83
CA LEU A 82 -11.78 27.84 45.95
C LEU A 82 -10.39 27.67 46.57
N SER A 83 -9.43 27.21 45.77
CA SER A 83 -8.02 27.18 46.16
C SER A 83 -7.34 28.53 45.93
N PRO A 84 -6.26 28.85 46.69
CA PRO A 84 -5.46 30.06 46.47
C PRO A 84 -5.02 30.22 45.02
N GLY A 85 -4.91 31.46 44.54
CA GLY A 85 -4.46 31.74 43.18
C GLY A 85 -4.61 33.19 42.76
N LEU A 86 -4.19 33.44 41.52
CA LEU A 86 -4.13 34.75 40.89
C LEU A 86 -4.83 34.70 39.53
N ALA A 87 -5.66 35.68 39.24
CA ALA A 87 -6.23 35.92 37.91
C ALA A 87 -6.17 37.41 37.55
N ILE A 88 -6.17 37.67 36.24
CA ILE A 88 -6.26 39.01 35.67
C ILE A 88 -7.57 39.10 34.90
N THR A 89 -8.39 40.08 35.25
CA THR A 89 -9.65 40.33 34.55
C THR A 89 -9.40 40.92 33.17
N PRO A 90 -10.40 40.92 32.29
CA PRO A 90 -10.21 41.45 30.94
C PRO A 90 -10.20 42.98 30.88
N THR A 91 -10.56 43.69 31.96
CA THR A 91 -10.22 45.11 32.11
C THR A 91 -8.79 45.35 32.60
N GLY A 92 -8.06 44.31 33.01
CA GLY A 92 -6.70 44.38 33.56
C GLY A 92 -6.63 44.44 35.10
N SER A 93 -7.76 44.30 35.80
CA SER A 93 -7.82 44.25 37.26
C SER A 93 -7.19 42.96 37.80
N THR A 94 -6.62 43.03 39.00
CA THR A 94 -6.00 41.87 39.65
C THR A 94 -6.99 41.22 40.61
N VAL A 95 -7.11 39.89 40.57
CA VAL A 95 -7.89 39.09 41.51
C VAL A 95 -6.94 38.12 42.20
N LEU A 96 -6.73 38.28 43.51
CA LEU A 96 -5.80 37.47 44.29
C LEU A 96 -6.51 36.84 45.49
N LEU A 97 -6.28 35.55 45.69
CA LEU A 97 -6.68 34.79 46.86
C LEU A 97 -5.43 34.10 47.45
N ASN A 98 -5.04 34.45 48.68
CA ASN A 98 -3.83 33.86 49.30
C ASN A 98 -4.17 32.60 50.10
N GLN A 99 -5.39 32.48 50.61
CA GLN A 99 -5.85 31.34 51.40
C GLN A 99 -7.14 30.77 50.81
N GLY A 100 -7.33 29.45 50.94
CA GLY A 100 -8.55 28.81 50.44
C GLY A 100 -9.81 29.44 51.05
N PHE A 101 -10.83 29.64 50.22
CA PHE A 101 -12.09 30.26 50.61
C PHE A 101 -13.25 29.36 50.20
N SER A 102 -14.22 29.17 51.09
CA SER A 102 -15.43 28.41 50.80
C SER A 102 -16.66 29.29 50.97
N ALA A 103 -17.60 29.18 50.06
CA ALA A 103 -18.89 29.84 50.12
C ALA A 103 -20.03 28.82 50.12
N SER A 104 -21.11 29.15 50.84
CA SER A 104 -22.32 28.36 50.82
C SER A 104 -22.94 28.40 49.43
N LEU A 105 -23.20 27.23 48.84
CA LEU A 105 -23.82 27.20 47.52
C LEU A 105 -25.27 27.74 47.57
N ALA A 106 -25.98 27.51 48.66
CA ALA A 106 -27.34 28.02 48.82
C ALA A 106 -27.36 29.56 48.79
N GLU A 107 -26.38 30.21 49.41
CA GLU A 107 -26.22 31.66 49.39
C GLU A 107 -25.86 32.16 47.98
N LEU A 108 -24.93 31.49 47.31
CA LEU A 108 -24.52 31.82 45.95
C LEU A 108 -25.68 31.70 44.94
N ILE A 109 -26.53 30.68 45.07
CA ILE A 109 -27.70 30.49 44.20
C ILE A 109 -28.75 31.57 44.49
N ALA A 110 -28.99 31.90 45.76
CA ALA A 110 -29.94 32.95 46.13
C ALA A 110 -29.51 34.33 45.63
N ALA A 111 -28.19 34.58 45.56
CA ALA A 111 -27.61 35.82 45.05
C ALA A 111 -27.29 35.80 43.55
N ALA A 112 -27.62 34.72 42.83
CA ALA A 112 -27.24 34.56 41.42
C ALA A 112 -28.02 35.52 40.51
N GLN A 113 -27.30 36.37 39.78
CA GLN A 113 -27.86 37.30 38.81
C GLN A 113 -27.20 37.13 37.43
N PRO A 114 -27.94 37.33 36.31
CA PRO A 114 -27.33 37.36 34.98
C PRO A 114 -26.28 38.47 34.89
N ALA A 115 -25.27 38.28 34.03
CA ALA A 115 -24.27 39.32 33.81
C ALA A 115 -24.94 40.58 33.21
N PRO A 116 -24.60 41.80 33.67
CA PRO A 116 -25.18 43.03 33.13
C PRO A 116 -24.82 43.19 31.65
N THR A 117 -25.83 43.41 30.80
CA THR A 117 -25.67 43.42 29.33
C THR A 117 -25.13 44.75 28.79
N HIS A 118 -25.41 45.87 29.45
CA HIS A 118 -24.91 47.21 29.10
C HIS A 118 -24.83 48.11 30.35
N GLY A 119 -23.89 49.07 30.35
CA GLY A 119 -23.97 50.22 31.26
C GLY A 119 -25.05 51.18 30.74
N GLN A 120 -25.85 51.76 31.63
CA GLN A 120 -26.83 52.78 31.27
C GLN A 120 -26.13 54.14 31.05
N ASP A 121 -26.56 54.89 30.03
CA ASP A 121 -26.01 56.21 29.70
C ASP A 121 -26.15 57.23 30.85
N ASP A 122 -27.07 56.97 31.80
CA ASP A 122 -27.42 57.87 32.90
C ASP A 122 -26.65 57.58 34.22
N PHE A 123 -25.65 56.70 34.23
CA PHE A 123 -24.94 56.27 35.44
C PHE A 123 -25.84 55.71 36.57
N ALA A 124 -27.09 55.35 36.26
CA ALA A 124 -27.99 54.70 37.19
C ALA A 124 -27.56 53.25 37.47
N ASP A 125 -28.04 52.69 38.58
CA ASP A 125 -27.82 51.28 38.89
C ASP A 125 -28.24 50.43 37.69
N CYS A 126 -27.39 49.48 37.29
CA CYS A 126 -27.69 48.58 36.20
C CYS A 126 -28.98 47.84 36.54
N ASP A 127 -30.06 48.13 35.82
CA ASP A 127 -31.33 47.46 36.03
C ASP A 127 -31.19 46.00 35.61
N CYS A 128 -30.89 45.14 36.59
CA CYS A 128 -30.83 43.69 36.46
C CYS A 128 -32.24 43.06 36.49
N SER A 129 -33.31 43.86 36.33
CA SER A 129 -34.67 43.32 36.29
C SER A 129 -34.80 42.28 35.18
N ALA A 130 -35.17 41.09 35.61
CA ALA A 130 -35.19 39.86 34.83
C ALA A 130 -35.99 40.01 33.51
N GLY A 131 -35.30 39.82 32.38
CA GLY A 131 -35.92 39.19 31.20
C GLY A 131 -36.12 37.70 31.50
N PRO A 132 -37.18 37.06 30.96
CA PRO A 132 -37.88 35.94 31.61
C PRO A 132 -36.96 34.77 31.93
N GLY A 133 -36.54 34.69 33.19
CA GLY A 133 -36.38 33.40 33.85
C GLY A 133 -37.78 32.98 34.27
N ASP A 134 -38.35 32.01 33.55
CA ASP A 134 -39.63 31.41 33.90
C ASP A 134 -39.70 31.15 35.41
N GLU A 135 -40.79 31.65 36.00
CA GLU A 135 -41.25 31.22 37.31
C GLU A 135 -41.20 29.69 37.39
N GLY A 136 -40.37 29.16 38.30
CA GLY A 136 -40.48 27.81 38.83
C GLY A 136 -40.83 26.71 37.82
N SER A 137 -40.04 26.52 36.77
CA SER A 137 -40.09 25.24 36.05
C SER A 137 -39.15 24.26 36.74
N ALA A 138 -39.65 23.07 37.05
CA ALA A 138 -38.89 21.94 37.58
C ALA A 138 -37.93 21.37 36.51
N GLY A 139 -37.03 22.22 35.99
CA GLY A 139 -36.07 21.94 34.92
C GLY A 139 -34.61 22.06 35.37
N GLU A 140 -33.70 21.57 34.54
CA GLU A 140 -32.24 21.68 34.72
C GLU A 140 -31.79 23.14 34.54
N THR A 141 -30.92 23.63 35.43
CA THR A 141 -30.37 25.00 35.39
C THR A 141 -28.85 24.97 35.39
N TYR A 142 -28.22 25.79 34.55
CA TYR A 142 -26.77 25.90 34.41
C TYR A 142 -26.27 27.27 34.88
N TYR A 143 -25.14 27.27 35.58
CA TYR A 143 -24.47 28.48 36.06
C TYR A 143 -23.01 28.50 35.65
N GLU A 144 -22.52 29.66 35.25
CA GLU A 144 -21.10 29.96 35.14
C GLU A 144 -20.59 30.50 36.48
N ILE A 145 -19.47 29.96 36.96
CA ILE A 145 -18.82 30.36 38.20
C ILE A 145 -17.77 31.41 37.83
N THR A 146 -17.92 32.64 38.32
CA THR A 146 -17.00 33.75 38.01
C THR A 146 -16.37 34.33 39.27
N VAL A 147 -15.17 34.88 39.13
CA VAL A 147 -14.52 35.69 40.16
C VAL A 147 -14.22 37.09 39.63
N GLY A 148 -14.51 38.10 40.45
CA GLY A 148 -14.23 39.51 40.14
C GLY A 148 -13.46 40.21 41.25
N PRO A 149 -12.92 41.42 40.99
CA PRO A 149 -12.20 42.20 41.98
C PRO A 149 -13.18 42.84 42.97
N LEU A 150 -12.72 43.04 44.20
CA LEU A 150 -13.44 43.74 45.25
C LEU A 150 -12.49 44.67 45.99
N GLN A 151 -12.96 45.82 46.45
CA GLN A 151 -12.18 46.72 47.30
C GLN A 151 -12.97 47.12 48.54
N GLY A 152 -12.28 47.27 49.67
CA GLY A 152 -12.88 47.73 50.92
C GLY A 152 -11.88 48.49 51.80
N LEU A 153 -12.41 49.37 52.65
CA LEU A 153 -11.64 50.11 53.65
C LEU A 153 -11.48 49.29 54.93
N CYS A 154 -10.30 49.32 55.56
CA CYS A 154 -9.98 48.56 56.77
C CYS A 154 -9.03 49.34 57.73
N GLY A 155 -8.91 48.87 58.98
CA GLY A 155 -8.04 49.45 60.02
C GLY A 155 -8.71 50.58 60.79
N ASN A 156 -8.06 51.18 61.80
CA ASN A 156 -8.60 52.34 62.52
C ASN A 156 -7.42 53.27 62.86
N GLU A 157 -7.49 54.53 62.45
CA GLU A 157 -6.47 55.56 62.74
C GLU A 157 -7.15 56.86 63.20
N GLU A 158 -6.55 57.51 64.20
CA GLU A 158 -7.00 58.82 64.69
C GLU A 158 -6.64 59.94 63.70
N VAL A 159 -7.59 60.84 63.43
CA VAL A 159 -7.36 62.02 62.59
C VAL A 159 -6.97 63.20 63.46
N TYR A 160 -5.77 63.75 63.23
CA TYR A 160 -5.30 64.95 63.92
C TYR A 160 -5.33 66.17 62.99
N GLY A 161 -5.84 67.31 63.51
CA GLY A 161 -5.61 68.61 62.87
C GLY A 161 -6.69 69.12 61.90
N LYS A 162 -7.95 68.70 62.02
CA LYS A 162 -9.05 69.44 61.39
C LYS A 162 -9.10 70.86 61.97
N LEU A 163 -8.71 71.87 61.18
CA LEU A 163 -8.87 73.26 61.55
C LEU A 163 -10.38 73.55 61.69
N CYS A 164 -10.83 73.84 62.92
CA CYS A 164 -12.19 74.28 63.32
C CYS A 164 -13.13 73.24 64.00
N GLU A 165 -12.67 72.05 64.40
CA GLU A 165 -13.45 71.16 65.30
C GLU A 165 -12.97 71.26 66.76
N ASP A 166 -13.91 71.21 67.72
CA ASP A 166 -13.63 71.31 69.16
C ASP A 166 -12.65 70.20 69.62
N ALA A 167 -11.68 70.57 70.48
CA ALA A 167 -10.53 69.77 70.91
C ALA A 167 -10.83 68.46 71.68
N CYS A 168 -12.09 68.01 71.73
CA CYS A 168 -12.55 66.84 72.49
C CYS A 168 -13.21 65.73 71.63
N VAL A 169 -13.20 65.84 70.29
CA VAL A 169 -13.68 64.77 69.40
C VAL A 169 -12.52 64.29 68.52
N THR A 170 -11.93 63.14 68.87
CA THR A 170 -11.04 62.41 67.95
C THR A 170 -11.91 61.74 66.89
N ASP A 171 -11.91 62.30 65.68
CA ASP A 171 -12.45 61.62 64.51
C ASP A 171 -11.51 60.46 64.12
N THR A 172 -12.08 59.34 63.69
CA THR A 172 -11.30 58.15 63.31
C THR A 172 -11.57 57.80 61.87
N GLN A 173 -10.51 57.57 61.09
CA GLN A 173 -10.58 57.17 59.69
C GLN A 173 -9.97 55.78 59.47
N ARG A 174 -10.26 55.19 58.32
CA ARG A 174 -9.72 53.89 57.91
C ARG A 174 -8.44 54.12 57.12
N PRO A 175 -7.27 53.68 57.58
CA PRO A 175 -5.99 54.00 56.95
C PRO A 175 -5.65 53.14 55.73
N TYR A 176 -6.41 52.08 55.44
CA TYR A 176 -6.06 51.13 54.38
C TYR A 176 -7.22 50.85 53.42
N TRP A 177 -6.91 50.82 52.13
CA TRP A 177 -7.69 50.10 51.12
C TRP A 177 -7.11 48.69 50.96
N ARG A 178 -7.98 47.69 50.98
CA ARG A 178 -7.64 46.29 50.72
C ARG A 178 -8.40 45.77 49.53
N GLU A 179 -7.71 45.04 48.68
CA GLU A 179 -8.31 44.34 47.55
C GLU A 179 -8.60 42.88 47.93
N GLY A 180 -9.75 42.39 47.48
CA GLY A 180 -10.22 41.02 47.67
C GLY A 180 -10.91 40.51 46.42
N LEU A 181 -11.74 39.49 46.58
CA LEU A 181 -12.50 38.90 45.48
C LEU A 181 -13.96 38.74 45.83
N VAL A 182 -14.77 38.65 44.79
CA VAL A 182 -16.18 38.29 44.86
C VAL A 182 -16.42 37.09 43.94
N LEU A 183 -17.09 36.08 44.49
CA LEU A 183 -17.46 34.84 43.82
C LEU A 183 -18.94 34.92 43.42
N ARG A 184 -19.25 34.65 42.16
CA ARG A 184 -20.61 34.76 41.61
C ARG A 184 -21.02 33.53 40.83
N LEU A 185 -22.34 33.35 40.72
CA LEU A 185 -22.98 32.41 39.82
C LEU A 185 -23.79 33.19 38.79
N ARG A 186 -23.47 32.99 37.50
CA ARG A 186 -24.16 33.62 36.38
C ARG A 186 -25.06 32.58 35.69
N PRO A 187 -26.39 32.66 35.80
CA PRO A 187 -27.28 31.71 35.13
C PRO A 187 -27.19 31.88 33.60
N PHE A 188 -27.20 30.77 32.87
CA PHE A 188 -27.18 30.78 31.41
C PHE A 188 -27.92 29.57 30.82
N SER A 189 -28.28 29.65 29.53
CA SER A 189 -28.96 28.56 28.80
C SER A 189 -28.32 28.37 27.42
N LEU A 190 -28.08 27.11 27.04
CA LEU A 190 -27.50 26.72 25.76
C LEU A 190 -28.22 25.49 25.19
N PRO A 191 -28.38 25.39 23.86
CA PRO A 191 -28.89 24.18 23.23
C PRO A 191 -27.86 23.05 23.32
N LEU A 192 -28.19 21.99 24.06
CA LEU A 192 -27.32 20.82 24.22
C LEU A 192 -27.40 19.88 23.00
N PRO A 193 -26.28 19.28 22.55
CA PRO A 193 -26.29 18.26 21.50
C PRO A 193 -27.23 17.10 21.85
N THR A 194 -27.93 16.56 20.85
CA THR A 194 -28.82 15.40 20.96
C THR A 194 -28.47 14.36 19.90
N SER A 195 -28.94 13.12 20.06
CA SER A 195 -28.78 12.02 19.10
C SER A 195 -30.12 11.34 18.90
N SER A 196 -30.42 10.93 17.67
CA SER A 196 -31.63 10.16 17.33
C SER A 196 -31.41 8.65 17.46
N SER A 197 -30.17 8.19 17.32
CA SER A 197 -29.78 6.78 17.38
C SER A 197 -29.39 6.29 18.78
N GLN A 198 -28.89 7.17 19.64
CA GLN A 198 -28.47 6.83 20.99
C GLN A 198 -29.23 7.67 22.05
N PRO A 199 -29.94 7.03 23.00
CA PRO A 199 -30.52 7.75 24.12
C PRO A 199 -29.42 8.31 25.02
N LEU A 200 -29.43 9.63 25.23
CA LEU A 200 -28.45 10.33 26.06
C LEU A 200 -28.99 10.49 27.50
N ALA A 201 -28.40 9.74 28.44
CA ALA A 201 -28.69 9.83 29.87
C ALA A 201 -27.86 10.91 30.60
N ALA A 202 -28.11 11.10 31.91
CA ALA A 202 -27.44 12.07 32.78
C ALA A 202 -25.89 11.95 32.79
N ILE A 203 -25.33 10.75 32.59
CA ILE A 203 -23.88 10.55 32.49
C ILE A 203 -23.23 11.35 31.35
N HIS A 204 -23.99 11.64 30.29
CA HIS A 204 -23.51 12.40 29.13
C HIS A 204 -23.62 13.92 29.31
N GLU A 205 -24.33 14.38 30.34
CA GLU A 205 -24.70 15.79 30.51
C GLU A 205 -23.46 16.70 30.61
N ARG A 206 -22.45 16.29 31.37
CA ARG A 206 -21.18 17.02 31.50
C ARG A 206 -20.52 17.30 30.15
N ASN A 207 -20.39 16.29 29.29
CA ASN A 207 -19.76 16.43 27.99
C ASN A 207 -20.65 17.20 27.00
N ARG A 208 -21.98 17.03 27.07
CA ARG A 208 -22.94 17.78 26.25
C ARG A 208 -22.88 19.27 26.57
N LEU A 209 -22.86 19.64 27.85
CA LEU A 209 -22.74 21.03 28.30
C LEU A 209 -21.39 21.61 27.89
N ALA A 210 -20.28 20.89 28.10
CA ALA A 210 -18.96 21.32 27.66
C ALA A 210 -18.92 21.57 26.15
N SER A 211 -19.46 20.64 25.35
CA SER A 211 -19.50 20.75 23.89
C SER A 211 -20.39 21.91 23.43
N ALA A 212 -21.55 22.10 24.07
CA ALA A 212 -22.41 23.25 23.81
C ALA A 212 -21.72 24.58 24.17
N TYR A 213 -21.02 24.63 25.31
CA TYR A 213 -20.31 25.83 25.77
C TYR A 213 -19.15 26.19 24.83
N PHE A 214 -18.31 25.23 24.44
CA PHE A 214 -17.23 25.45 23.46
C PHE A 214 -17.74 25.78 22.06
N LYS A 215 -18.92 25.28 21.66
CA LYS A 215 -19.56 25.61 20.39
C LYS A 215 -20.18 27.00 20.41
N ALA A 216 -20.86 27.32 21.51
CA ALA A 216 -21.53 28.60 21.69
C ALA A 216 -20.52 29.72 21.84
N GLU A 217 -19.38 29.44 22.50
CA GLU A 217 -18.35 30.38 22.98
C GLU A 217 -18.54 31.82 22.45
N PRO A 218 -19.50 32.56 23.05
CA PRO A 218 -19.99 33.81 22.48
C PRO A 218 -19.03 35.00 22.67
N TRP A 219 -17.93 34.79 23.39
CA TRP A 219 -16.98 35.83 23.81
C TRP A 219 -15.76 35.96 22.91
N LEU A 220 -15.52 34.98 22.03
CA LEU A 220 -14.77 35.27 20.83
C LEU A 220 -15.66 36.14 19.97
N ARG A 221 -15.36 37.44 19.97
CA ARG A 221 -15.99 38.44 19.11
C ARG A 221 -16.40 37.81 17.78
N ALA A 222 -17.68 37.90 17.44
CA ALA A 222 -18.25 37.20 16.29
C ALA A 222 -17.34 37.29 15.05
N SER A 223 -17.12 36.13 14.42
CA SER A 223 -16.29 36.00 13.22
C SER A 223 -16.74 36.99 12.14
N LEU A 224 -15.77 37.64 11.51
CA LEU A 224 -15.99 38.51 10.35
C LEU A 224 -15.81 37.77 9.02
N LEU A 225 -15.49 36.47 9.04
CA LEU A 225 -15.41 35.64 7.84
C LEU A 225 -16.81 35.31 7.30
N SER A 226 -17.46 36.35 6.78
CA SER A 226 -18.68 36.37 6.00
C SER A 226 -18.56 37.49 4.98
N ALA A 227 -19.37 37.47 3.90
CA ALA A 227 -19.31 38.53 2.89
C ALA A 227 -19.54 39.94 3.49
N SER A 228 -20.45 40.06 4.46
CA SER A 228 -20.72 41.31 5.17
C SER A 228 -19.63 41.70 6.17
N GLY A 229 -19.02 40.72 6.85
CA GLY A 229 -17.92 40.97 7.78
C GLY A 229 -16.64 41.41 7.06
N LEU A 230 -16.32 40.82 5.92
CA LEU A 230 -15.14 41.14 5.10
C LEU A 230 -15.23 42.52 4.43
N SER A 231 -16.43 42.98 4.07
CA SER A 231 -16.64 44.33 3.51
C SER A 231 -16.80 45.42 4.58
N GLY A 232 -16.86 45.04 5.85
CA GLY A 232 -17.06 45.97 6.96
C GLY A 232 -15.82 46.84 7.24
N PRO A 233 -16.00 48.04 7.84
CA PRO A 233 -14.90 48.96 8.12
C PRO A 233 -13.97 48.49 9.26
N LEU A 234 -14.33 47.41 9.96
CA LEU A 234 -13.64 46.97 11.19
C LEU A 234 -12.21 46.48 10.94
N TRP A 235 -11.86 46.06 9.72
CA TRP A 235 -10.48 45.67 9.34
C TRP A 235 -9.49 46.84 9.40
N CYS A 236 -10.00 48.07 9.30
CA CYS A 236 -9.19 49.29 9.39
C CYS A 236 -9.06 49.82 10.84
N ASN A 237 -9.71 49.17 11.82
CA ASN A 237 -9.67 49.57 13.22
C ASN A 237 -8.74 48.65 14.02
N PRO A 238 -8.06 49.16 15.07
CA PRO A 238 -7.28 48.32 15.96
C PRO A 238 -8.17 47.36 16.77
N ALA A 239 -7.56 46.35 17.38
CA ALA A 239 -8.26 45.42 18.26
C ALA A 239 -8.95 46.17 19.41
N SER A 240 -10.21 45.84 19.69
CA SER A 240 -10.92 46.39 20.85
C SER A 240 -10.72 45.53 22.08
N LEU A 241 -10.75 46.17 23.25
CA LEU A 241 -10.66 45.47 24.53
C LEU A 241 -11.94 44.67 24.82
N TYR A 242 -11.82 43.73 25.75
CA TYR A 242 -12.95 43.07 26.38
C TYR A 242 -13.45 43.93 27.55
N ASN A 243 -14.77 44.15 27.65
CA ASN A 243 -15.35 45.17 28.54
C ASN A 243 -16.03 44.59 29.80
N TRP A 244 -15.60 43.42 30.26
CA TRP A 244 -16.09 42.77 31.48
C TRP A 244 -14.98 42.70 32.54
N ASP A 245 -15.35 42.69 33.82
CA ASP A 245 -14.39 42.71 34.94
C ASP A 245 -14.41 41.42 35.78
N GLU A 246 -14.75 40.29 35.14
CA GLU A 246 -14.84 38.98 35.78
C GLU A 246 -14.05 37.93 34.99
N VAL A 247 -13.63 36.88 35.68
CA VAL A 247 -12.95 35.72 35.10
C VAL A 247 -13.78 34.46 35.37
N PRO A 248 -14.27 33.77 34.33
CA PRO A 248 -14.90 32.46 34.49
C PRO A 248 -13.89 31.41 34.96
N ILE A 249 -14.26 30.62 35.97
CA ILE A 249 -13.41 29.59 36.57
C ILE A 249 -14.04 28.19 36.58
N GLY A 250 -15.31 28.06 36.15
CA GLY A 250 -15.95 26.77 35.88
C GLY A 250 -17.45 26.85 35.64
N LEU A 251 -18.08 25.70 35.46
CA LEU A 251 -19.52 25.53 35.25
C LEU A 251 -20.14 24.67 36.35
N LEU A 252 -21.40 24.95 36.68
CA LEU A 252 -22.22 24.22 37.63
C LEU A 252 -23.54 23.82 36.97
N ALA A 253 -23.92 22.54 37.09
CA ALA A 253 -25.22 22.03 36.66
C ALA A 253 -26.06 21.60 37.86
N ARG A 254 -27.33 22.03 37.87
CA ARG A 254 -28.29 21.74 38.94
C ARG A 254 -29.58 21.17 38.35
N GLN A 255 -30.15 20.17 39.03
CA GLN A 255 -31.48 19.65 38.75
C GLN A 255 -32.30 19.60 40.04
N GLY A 256 -33.37 20.41 40.10
CA GLY A 256 -34.11 20.62 41.35
C GLY A 256 -33.17 21.09 42.45
N ASP A 257 -33.16 20.44 43.61
CA ASP A 257 -32.23 20.78 44.71
C ASP A 257 -30.89 20.04 44.68
N SER A 258 -30.69 19.18 43.69
CA SER A 258 -29.46 18.39 43.56
C SER A 258 -28.48 19.01 42.57
N ILE A 259 -27.20 19.04 42.96
CA ILE A 259 -26.11 19.41 42.06
C ILE A 259 -25.71 18.16 41.28
N ARG A 260 -25.69 18.26 39.96
CA ARG A 260 -25.33 17.13 39.08
C ARG A 260 -23.81 17.02 38.95
N PHE A 261 -23.13 18.10 38.58
CA PHE A 261 -21.67 18.14 38.46
C PHE A 261 -21.14 19.57 38.46
N ILE A 262 -19.82 19.67 38.60
CA ILE A 262 -19.03 20.89 38.35
C ILE A 262 -17.94 20.56 37.33
N ASP A 263 -17.77 21.41 36.33
CA ASP A 263 -16.70 21.29 35.33
C ASP A 263 -15.83 22.55 35.32
N ALA A 264 -14.58 22.41 35.77
CA ALA A 264 -13.66 23.55 35.85
C ALA A 264 -13.21 24.03 34.46
N TRP A 265 -12.90 23.11 33.55
CA TRP A 265 -12.16 23.42 32.32
C TRP A 265 -13.01 24.00 31.20
N SER A 266 -14.31 23.73 31.18
CA SER A 266 -15.20 24.22 30.11
C SER A 266 -15.19 25.75 30.01
N ALA A 267 -15.26 26.46 31.14
CA ALA A 267 -15.24 27.93 31.19
C ALA A 267 -13.87 28.54 31.52
N ARG A 268 -13.04 27.86 32.33
CA ARG A 268 -11.73 28.38 32.76
C ARG A 268 -10.79 28.65 31.60
N ARG A 269 -10.19 29.84 31.56
CA ARG A 269 -9.12 30.18 30.62
C ARG A 269 -7.87 30.56 31.38
N GLU A 270 -6.78 29.87 31.06
CA GLU A 270 -5.45 30.28 31.51
C GLU A 270 -4.98 31.52 30.72
N ARG A 271 -4.20 32.38 31.35
CA ARG A 271 -3.61 33.58 30.74
C ARG A 271 -2.43 33.18 29.85
N MET A 272 -2.70 33.03 28.55
CA MET A 272 -1.70 32.55 27.56
C MET A 272 -1.48 33.49 26.37
N ASP A 273 -2.51 34.23 25.96
CA ASP A 273 -2.49 35.10 24.77
C ASP A 273 -2.74 36.55 25.16
N SER A 274 -2.12 37.49 24.43
CA SER A 274 -2.43 38.93 24.57
C SER A 274 -3.84 39.24 24.07
N GLN A 275 -4.44 40.32 24.57
CA GLN A 275 -5.81 40.69 24.17
C GLN A 275 -5.97 40.90 22.67
N ALA A 276 -4.99 41.57 22.04
CA ALA A 276 -5.03 41.81 20.60
C ALA A 276 -4.98 40.51 19.79
N ARG A 277 -4.17 39.53 20.23
CA ARG A 277 -4.07 38.22 19.56
C ARG A 277 -5.39 37.46 19.68
N GLY A 278 -5.95 37.34 20.88
CA GLY A 278 -7.24 36.68 21.12
C GLY A 278 -8.40 37.34 20.37
N TYR A 279 -8.43 38.68 20.33
CA TYR A 279 -9.42 39.45 19.56
C TYR A 279 -9.40 39.06 18.07
N TRP A 280 -8.24 39.15 17.43
CA TRP A 280 -8.11 38.89 15.99
C TRP A 280 -8.26 37.41 15.65
N GLN A 281 -7.82 36.51 16.53
CA GLN A 281 -8.07 35.07 16.39
C GLN A 281 -9.57 34.78 16.27
N GLY A 282 -10.39 35.30 17.18
CA GLY A 282 -11.86 35.16 17.11
C GLY A 282 -12.46 35.73 15.83
N ARG A 283 -12.04 36.93 15.41
CA ARG A 283 -12.53 37.58 14.19
C ARG A 283 -12.22 36.78 12.91
N MET A 284 -11.09 36.07 12.89
CA MET A 284 -10.61 35.28 11.75
C MET A 284 -10.91 33.77 11.86
N ARG A 285 -11.82 33.35 12.76
CA ARG A 285 -12.12 31.93 13.04
C ARG A 285 -10.90 31.07 13.41
N MET A 286 -9.85 31.69 13.94
CA MET A 286 -8.75 30.98 14.56
C MET A 286 -9.12 30.75 16.02
N ARG A 287 -9.14 29.49 16.46
CA ARG A 287 -9.34 29.19 17.88
C ARG A 287 -8.13 29.68 18.71
N PRO A 288 -8.31 30.51 19.75
CA PRO A 288 -7.24 30.87 20.67
C PRO A 288 -6.62 29.66 21.36
N TRP A 289 -5.35 29.78 21.77
CA TRP A 289 -4.63 28.64 22.32
C TRP A 289 -5.20 28.20 23.67
N ASN A 290 -5.53 29.16 24.54
CA ASN A 290 -6.14 28.89 25.84
C ASN A 290 -7.50 28.15 25.74
N VAL A 291 -8.29 28.43 24.71
CA VAL A 291 -9.54 27.71 24.43
C VAL A 291 -9.25 26.28 23.98
N PHE A 292 -8.32 26.11 23.03
CA PHE A 292 -7.96 24.78 22.53
C PHE A 292 -7.43 23.87 23.64
N LEU A 293 -6.52 24.39 24.47
CA LEU A 293 -5.98 23.64 25.60
C LEU A 293 -7.07 23.30 26.64
N ALA A 294 -8.00 24.22 26.91
CA ALA A 294 -9.13 23.96 27.81
C ALA A 294 -10.00 22.79 27.34
N GLN A 295 -10.18 22.60 26.02
CA GLN A 295 -10.91 21.44 25.48
C GLN A 295 -10.18 20.12 25.76
N ILE A 296 -8.85 20.10 25.62
CA ILE A 296 -8.03 18.92 25.92
C ILE A 296 -8.08 18.61 27.42
N LEU A 297 -7.92 19.63 28.27
CA LEU A 297 -7.91 19.46 29.73
C LEU A 297 -9.29 19.07 30.27
N GLN A 298 -10.37 19.60 29.69
CA GLN A 298 -11.75 19.17 30.00
C GLN A 298 -11.91 17.68 29.73
N PHE A 299 -11.47 17.22 28.55
CA PHE A 299 -11.51 15.82 28.17
C PHE A 299 -10.66 14.95 29.10
N GLN A 300 -9.39 15.30 29.34
CA GLN A 300 -8.50 14.52 30.22
C GLN A 300 -9.01 14.46 31.67
N CYS A 301 -9.61 15.53 32.17
CA CYS A 301 -10.21 15.58 33.50
C CYS A 301 -11.48 14.71 33.61
N GLN A 302 -12.29 14.63 32.55
CA GLN A 302 -13.43 13.70 32.53
C GLN A 302 -12.94 12.25 32.40
N LEU A 303 -11.92 12.03 31.56
CA LEU A 303 -11.34 10.72 31.26
C LEU A 303 -10.63 10.09 32.48
N SER A 304 -9.96 10.89 33.30
CA SER A 304 -9.29 10.39 34.51
C SER A 304 -10.27 9.79 35.53
N GLY A 305 -11.55 10.19 35.49
CA GLY A 305 -12.62 9.58 36.29
C GLY A 305 -13.03 8.18 35.81
N VAL A 306 -12.69 7.83 34.57
CA VAL A 306 -13.03 6.56 33.91
C VAL A 306 -11.97 5.48 34.17
N PHE A 307 -10.69 5.84 34.14
CA PHE A 307 -9.57 4.91 34.34
C PHE A 307 -9.06 4.95 35.79
N LYS A 308 -9.61 4.13 36.68
CA LYS A 308 -9.14 4.01 38.07
C LYS A 308 -8.18 2.82 38.22
N PRO A 309 -6.89 3.03 38.53
CA PRO A 309 -5.90 1.95 38.60
C PRO A 309 -6.12 0.94 39.75
N GLU A 310 -6.99 1.23 40.72
CA GLU A 310 -7.19 0.38 41.91
C GLU A 310 -8.50 -0.43 41.89
N SER A 311 -9.44 -0.18 40.97
CA SER A 311 -10.75 -0.87 40.98
C SER A 311 -10.76 -2.22 40.26
N GLY A 312 -9.67 -2.60 39.58
CA GLY A 312 -9.63 -3.86 38.81
C GLY A 312 -10.59 -3.93 37.61
N ASP A 313 -11.41 -2.90 37.39
CA ASP A 313 -12.46 -2.82 36.36
C ASP A 313 -11.95 -2.48 34.95
N PHE A 314 -10.63 -2.36 34.77
CA PHE A 314 -10.05 -1.92 33.50
C PHE A 314 -8.83 -2.76 33.09
N ASP A 315 -9.09 -3.79 32.28
CA ASP A 315 -8.13 -4.39 31.36
C ASP A 315 -8.66 -4.11 29.94
N PRO A 316 -8.01 -3.29 29.08
CA PRO A 316 -8.43 -3.12 27.68
C PRO A 316 -8.35 -4.41 26.86
N LEU A 317 -7.79 -5.48 27.45
CA LEU A 317 -7.87 -6.87 27.00
C LEU A 317 -8.80 -7.73 27.87
N ASP A 318 -9.71 -7.16 28.67
CA ASP A 318 -10.67 -7.96 29.44
C ASP A 318 -11.55 -8.70 28.44
N ASP A 319 -11.16 -9.93 28.18
CA ASP A 319 -11.85 -10.86 27.34
C ASP A 319 -13.23 -11.02 27.99
N ASP A 320 -14.29 -10.60 27.32
CA ASP A 320 -15.66 -10.96 27.74
C ASP A 320 -15.76 -12.48 27.97
N CYS A 321 -14.90 -13.27 27.29
CA CYS A 321 -14.63 -14.68 27.53
C CYS A 321 -14.06 -15.03 28.91
N ARG A 322 -13.18 -14.22 29.51
CA ARG A 322 -12.63 -14.40 30.86
C ARG A 322 -13.71 -14.12 31.90
N ARG A 323 -14.47 -13.03 31.75
CA ARG A 323 -15.60 -12.70 32.62
C ARG A 323 -16.73 -13.73 32.50
N LEU A 324 -17.04 -14.20 31.29
CA LEU A 324 -17.95 -15.34 31.05
C LEU A 324 -17.39 -16.64 31.64
N ARG A 325 -16.08 -16.89 31.57
CA ARG A 325 -15.45 -18.07 32.20
C ARG A 325 -15.57 -18.00 33.71
N GLU A 326 -15.30 -16.86 34.31
CA GLU A 326 -15.41 -16.66 35.75
C GLU A 326 -16.87 -16.78 36.21
N LEU A 327 -17.82 -16.20 35.46
CA LEU A 327 -19.25 -16.37 35.72
C LEU A 327 -19.68 -17.84 35.59
N LEU A 328 -19.22 -18.56 34.57
CA LEU A 328 -19.49 -19.98 34.38
C LEU A 328 -18.83 -20.85 35.46
N LEU A 329 -17.62 -20.49 35.89
CA LEU A 329 -16.90 -21.17 36.97
C LEU A 329 -17.59 -20.94 38.32
N ASP A 330 -18.06 -19.73 38.58
CA ASP A 330 -18.80 -19.40 39.81
C ASP A 330 -20.19 -20.06 39.81
N THR A 331 -20.89 -20.03 38.67
CA THR A 331 -22.16 -20.75 38.46
C THR A 331 -21.99 -22.25 38.68
N ARG A 332 -20.91 -22.84 38.16
CA ARG A 332 -20.56 -24.24 38.40
C ARG A 332 -20.34 -24.51 39.89
N ARG A 333 -19.61 -23.63 40.58
CA ARG A 333 -19.32 -23.76 42.02
C ARG A 333 -20.60 -23.68 42.86
N GLN A 334 -21.49 -22.75 42.52
CA GLN A 334 -22.81 -22.58 43.15
C GLN A 334 -23.70 -23.83 42.93
N LEU A 335 -23.71 -24.38 41.72
CA LEU A 335 -24.43 -25.63 41.39
C LEU A 335 -23.89 -26.84 42.16
N GLU A 336 -22.56 -26.96 42.29
CA GLU A 336 -21.93 -28.04 43.08
C GLU A 336 -22.28 -27.92 44.57
N LEU A 337 -22.25 -26.70 45.14
CA LEU A 337 -22.67 -26.41 46.51
C LEU A 337 -24.15 -26.73 46.74
N ALA A 338 -25.03 -26.32 45.82
CA ALA A 338 -26.45 -26.64 45.88
C ALA A 338 -26.67 -28.15 45.84
N ARG A 339 -26.01 -28.88 44.92
CA ARG A 339 -26.09 -30.36 44.85
C ARG A 339 -25.65 -31.04 46.14
N GLN A 340 -24.59 -30.56 46.77
CA GLN A 340 -24.14 -31.08 48.08
C GLN A 340 -25.19 -30.83 49.16
N HIS A 341 -25.78 -29.64 49.22
CA HIS A 341 -26.83 -29.32 50.19
C HIS A 341 -28.12 -30.14 49.97
N TYR A 342 -28.52 -30.39 48.71
CA TYR A 342 -29.62 -31.30 48.40
C TYR A 342 -29.30 -32.75 48.76
N ALA A 343 -28.06 -33.21 48.55
CA ALA A 343 -27.64 -34.56 48.91
C ALA A 343 -27.59 -34.76 50.43
N GLU A 344 -27.04 -33.80 51.17
CA GLU A 344 -27.03 -33.80 52.64
C GLU A 344 -28.44 -33.69 53.22
N GLY A 345 -29.29 -32.84 52.63
CA GLY A 345 -30.69 -32.71 53.01
C GLY A 345 -31.47 -34.00 52.79
N ASN A 346 -31.30 -34.67 51.64
CA ASN A 346 -31.93 -35.96 51.36
C ASN A 346 -31.38 -37.09 52.25
N GLN A 347 -30.08 -37.11 52.53
CA GLN A 347 -29.51 -38.06 53.50
C GLN A 347 -30.06 -37.83 54.91
N GLN A 348 -30.20 -36.57 55.32
CA GLN A 348 -30.83 -36.21 56.59
C GLN A 348 -32.30 -36.68 56.62
N ILE A 349 -33.08 -36.43 55.58
CA ILE A 349 -34.47 -36.89 55.48
C ILE A 349 -34.55 -38.42 55.50
N LEU A 350 -33.68 -39.12 54.75
CA LEU A 350 -33.63 -40.59 54.73
C LEU A 350 -33.20 -41.18 56.08
N SER A 351 -32.28 -40.53 56.81
CA SER A 351 -31.89 -40.94 58.16
C SER A 351 -32.95 -40.65 59.22
N MET A 352 -33.90 -39.77 58.94
CA MET A 352 -34.93 -39.31 59.87
C MET A 352 -36.32 -39.90 59.60
N LEU A 353 -36.50 -40.70 58.54
CA LEU A 353 -37.74 -41.43 58.24
C LEU A 353 -38.00 -42.63 59.19
N GLY A 354 -37.58 -42.51 60.44
CA GLY A 354 -37.78 -43.49 61.52
C GLY A 354 -38.29 -42.91 62.85
N GLU A 355 -38.23 -41.60 63.10
CA GLU A 355 -38.69 -41.00 64.39
C GLU A 355 -39.31 -39.59 64.23
N GLU A 356 -40.12 -39.21 65.22
CA GLU A 356 -41.20 -38.21 65.25
C GLU A 356 -41.04 -36.84 64.53
N SER A 357 -42.21 -36.34 64.10
CA SER A 357 -42.52 -35.31 63.10
C SER A 357 -42.11 -33.85 63.38
N VAL A 358 -41.38 -33.54 64.45
CA VAL A 358 -41.14 -32.14 64.86
C VAL A 358 -39.87 -31.52 64.25
N LYS A 359 -38.98 -32.31 63.62
CA LYS A 359 -37.73 -31.79 63.00
C LYS A 359 -37.75 -31.65 61.48
N ILE A 360 -38.84 -32.09 60.83
CA ILE A 360 -39.05 -32.02 59.37
C ILE A 360 -38.99 -30.58 58.84
N ASP A 361 -39.42 -29.60 59.64
CA ASP A 361 -39.41 -28.17 59.27
C ASP A 361 -37.99 -27.62 59.03
N SER A 362 -36.98 -28.13 59.74
CA SER A 362 -35.59 -27.68 59.58
C SER A 362 -34.96 -28.17 58.27
N ALA A 363 -35.27 -29.40 57.86
CA ALA A 363 -34.85 -29.97 56.59
C ALA A 363 -35.58 -29.31 55.40
N LEU A 364 -36.88 -29.04 55.55
CA LEU A 364 -37.66 -28.27 54.58
C LEU A 364 -37.18 -26.82 54.45
N LYS A 365 -36.68 -26.20 55.53
CA LYS A 365 -36.06 -24.86 55.47
C LYS A 365 -34.79 -24.85 54.62
N LYS A 366 -33.91 -25.85 54.78
CA LYS A 366 -32.67 -25.98 53.99
C LYS A 366 -32.96 -26.23 52.50
N LEU A 367 -33.97 -27.05 52.19
CA LEU A 367 -34.43 -27.26 50.81
C LEU A 367 -35.02 -25.99 50.20
N LYS A 368 -35.85 -25.24 50.94
CA LYS A 368 -36.40 -23.95 50.49
C LYS A 368 -35.33 -22.86 50.31
N GLN A 369 -34.26 -22.90 51.11
CA GLN A 369 -33.12 -21.99 50.93
C GLN A 369 -32.34 -22.31 49.65
N SER A 370 -32.19 -23.61 49.34
CA SER A 370 -31.54 -24.07 48.10
C SER A 370 -32.38 -23.73 46.86
N ASP A 371 -33.71 -23.85 46.94
CA ASP A 371 -34.66 -23.41 45.89
C ASP A 371 -34.60 -21.89 45.67
N LYS A 372 -34.48 -21.10 46.75
CA LYS A 372 -34.30 -19.64 46.63
C LYS A 372 -32.96 -19.27 45.98
N GLN A 373 -31.88 -19.98 46.31
CA GLN A 373 -30.57 -19.76 45.68
C GLN A 373 -30.60 -20.16 44.19
N LEU A 374 -31.27 -21.26 43.84
CA LEU A 374 -31.48 -21.67 42.45
C LEU A 374 -32.38 -20.67 41.70
N GLY A 375 -33.40 -20.11 42.34
CA GLY A 375 -34.23 -19.05 41.77
C GLY A 375 -33.45 -17.76 41.50
N HIS A 376 -32.58 -17.36 42.44
CA HIS A 376 -31.71 -16.19 42.27
C HIS A 376 -30.64 -16.40 41.17
N LEU A 377 -30.15 -17.63 41.02
CA LEU A 377 -29.25 -18.03 39.94
C LEU A 377 -29.97 -18.07 38.59
N ALA A 378 -31.23 -18.52 38.56
CA ALA A 378 -32.06 -18.51 37.38
C ALA A 378 -32.44 -17.09 36.94
N GLU A 379 -32.64 -16.15 37.87
CA GLU A 379 -32.77 -14.72 37.59
C GLU A 379 -31.46 -14.15 37.02
N GLN A 380 -30.30 -14.45 37.63
CA GLN A 380 -28.99 -13.99 37.11
C GLN A 380 -28.67 -14.54 35.71
N LEU A 381 -29.06 -15.79 35.42
CA LEU A 381 -28.92 -16.40 34.10
C LEU A 381 -29.99 -15.90 33.11
N GLY A 382 -31.19 -15.56 33.59
CA GLY A 382 -32.28 -14.98 32.81
C GLY A 382 -31.96 -13.56 32.34
N ASP A 383 -31.43 -12.73 33.23
CA ASP A 383 -30.92 -11.38 32.91
C ASP A 383 -29.75 -11.44 31.89
N GLY A 384 -28.98 -12.53 31.89
CA GLY A 384 -27.92 -12.80 30.91
C GLY A 384 -28.40 -13.35 29.55
N ASN A 385 -29.64 -13.83 29.45
CA ASN A 385 -30.14 -14.56 28.27
C ASN A 385 -31.20 -13.78 27.46
N GLU A 386 -31.77 -12.69 28.00
CA GLU A 386 -32.60 -11.75 27.22
C GLU A 386 -31.76 -10.77 26.38
N ALA A 387 -30.46 -10.67 26.62
CA ALA A 387 -29.50 -10.11 25.68
C ALA A 387 -29.09 -11.19 24.67
N GLY A 388 -29.84 -11.30 23.57
CA GLY A 388 -29.50 -12.21 22.47
C GLY A 388 -28.01 -12.16 22.12
N MET A 389 -27.41 -13.34 21.94
CA MET A 389 -26.02 -13.60 21.56
C MET A 389 -25.63 -12.97 20.21
N ALA A 390 -25.55 -11.65 20.19
CA ALA A 390 -24.76 -10.83 19.30
C ALA A 390 -24.05 -9.82 20.21
N LEU A 391 -22.78 -10.07 20.49
CA LEU A 391 -21.90 -9.20 21.26
C LEU A 391 -22.14 -7.73 20.85
N PRO A 392 -22.53 -6.80 21.75
CA PRO A 392 -22.67 -5.41 21.35
C PRO A 392 -21.28 -4.88 20.99
N LYS A 393 -21.14 -4.48 19.72
CA LYS A 393 -19.94 -3.79 19.22
C LYS A 393 -19.68 -2.58 20.13
N GLN A 394 -18.51 -2.59 20.75
CA GLN A 394 -18.09 -1.74 21.87
C GLN A 394 -18.08 -0.24 21.50
N ARG A 395 -18.69 0.60 22.36
CA ARG A 395 -18.74 2.08 22.28
C ARG A 395 -18.29 2.68 23.63
N MET A 396 -17.09 2.31 24.10
CA MET A 396 -16.68 2.56 25.49
C MET A 396 -16.69 4.05 25.87
N LEU A 397 -16.15 4.94 25.04
CA LEU A 397 -16.13 6.37 25.31
C LEU A 397 -17.55 6.95 25.40
N LEU A 398 -18.44 6.51 24.51
CA LEU A 398 -19.85 6.90 24.56
C LEU A 398 -20.50 6.43 25.86
N GLY A 399 -20.30 5.17 26.24
CA GLY A 399 -20.78 4.61 27.51
C GLY A 399 -20.21 5.31 28.76
N ALA A 400 -18.98 5.85 28.66
CA ALA A 400 -18.34 6.63 29.71
C ALA A 400 -18.81 8.10 29.80
N GLY A 401 -19.79 8.50 28.98
CA GLY A 401 -20.39 9.83 29.00
C GLY A 401 -19.80 10.83 27.98
N PHE A 402 -19.02 10.38 26.99
CA PHE A 402 -18.52 11.23 25.91
C PHE A 402 -19.44 11.20 24.68
N VAL A 403 -20.06 12.32 24.33
CA VAL A 403 -20.84 12.48 23.09
C VAL A 403 -19.98 13.11 22.00
N GLU A 404 -19.17 14.11 22.36
CA GLU A 404 -18.15 14.69 21.49
C GLU A 404 -16.78 14.76 22.20
N LEU A 405 -15.73 14.39 21.48
CA LEU A 405 -14.33 14.48 21.88
C LEU A 405 -13.74 15.84 21.45
N PRO A 406 -12.67 16.31 22.09
CA PRO A 406 -11.92 17.46 21.60
C PRO A 406 -11.34 17.18 20.19
N PRO A 407 -10.91 18.22 19.46
CA PRO A 407 -10.32 18.06 18.14
C PRO A 407 -9.01 17.24 18.15
N ALA A 408 -8.34 17.20 19.31
CA ALA A 408 -7.22 16.31 19.60
C ALA A 408 -7.21 15.93 21.08
N GLY A 409 -6.61 14.79 21.41
CA GLY A 409 -6.45 14.33 22.79
C GLY A 409 -5.55 13.10 22.87
N TYR A 410 -5.38 12.60 24.09
CA TYR A 410 -4.57 11.42 24.37
C TYR A 410 -5.42 10.34 25.01
N LEU A 411 -5.19 9.08 24.64
CA LEU A 411 -5.87 7.92 25.19
C LEU A 411 -4.84 6.91 25.70
N PRO A 412 -5.07 6.28 26.87
CA PRO A 412 -4.25 5.17 27.32
C PRO A 412 -4.53 3.93 26.48
N VAL A 413 -3.48 3.15 26.18
CA VAL A 413 -3.57 1.86 25.48
C VAL A 413 -2.63 0.86 26.14
N GLN A 414 -2.86 -0.44 25.95
CA GLN A 414 -1.91 -1.45 26.40
C GLN A 414 -0.90 -1.82 25.30
N PRO A 415 0.41 -1.65 25.54
CA PRO A 415 1.44 -2.20 24.67
C PRO A 415 1.41 -3.73 24.72
N GLY A 416 1.59 -4.40 23.58
CA GLY A 416 1.51 -5.85 23.53
C GLY A 416 1.72 -6.43 22.15
N LYS A 417 1.51 -7.75 22.00
CA LYS A 417 1.68 -8.43 20.71
C LYS A 417 0.54 -8.12 19.73
N GLN A 418 -0.65 -7.81 20.24
CA GLN A 418 -1.85 -7.51 19.45
C GLN A 418 -1.81 -6.07 18.89
N PRO A 419 -2.43 -5.83 17.71
CA PRO A 419 -2.53 -4.49 17.14
C PRO A 419 -3.40 -3.59 18.02
N VAL A 420 -3.01 -2.31 18.13
CA VAL A 420 -3.77 -1.31 18.91
C VAL A 420 -5.10 -0.95 18.24
N ASN A 421 -5.26 -1.31 16.97
CA ASN A 421 -6.45 -1.03 16.17
C ASN A 421 -7.72 -1.56 16.80
N GLU A 422 -7.70 -2.81 17.28
CA GLU A 422 -8.87 -3.41 17.92
C GLU A 422 -9.22 -2.63 19.18
N GLN A 423 -8.26 -2.42 20.09
CA GLN A 423 -8.47 -1.65 21.33
C GLN A 423 -9.17 -0.31 21.07
N LEU A 424 -8.69 0.46 20.08
CA LEU A 424 -9.24 1.77 19.78
C LEU A 424 -10.58 1.71 19.04
N GLN A 425 -10.82 0.71 18.19
CA GLN A 425 -12.15 0.46 17.63
C GLN A 425 -13.18 0.19 18.73
N ARG A 426 -12.80 -0.52 19.82
CA ARG A 426 -13.69 -0.72 20.98
C ARG A 426 -13.96 0.57 21.76
N MET A 427 -12.96 1.44 21.84
CA MET A 427 -13.07 2.70 22.57
C MET A 427 -13.97 3.70 21.86
N PHE A 428 -13.72 3.95 20.58
CA PHE A 428 -14.44 4.93 19.78
C PHE A 428 -15.80 4.42 19.26
N GLY A 429 -15.90 3.12 18.95
CA GLY A 429 -17.07 2.52 18.32
C GLY A 429 -17.19 2.81 16.82
N GLU A 430 -18.30 2.40 16.25
CA GLU A 430 -18.56 2.39 14.80
C GLU A 430 -19.04 3.74 14.23
N GLY A 431 -19.28 4.74 15.09
CA GLY A 431 -19.75 6.08 14.74
C GLY A 431 -18.69 6.97 14.08
N VAL A 432 -17.43 6.53 14.09
CA VAL A 432 -16.29 7.23 13.49
C VAL A 432 -15.46 6.28 12.61
N LEU A 433 -14.60 6.86 11.77
CA LEU A 433 -13.63 6.14 10.97
C LEU A 433 -12.22 6.41 11.50
N LEU A 434 -11.50 5.36 11.86
CA LEU A 434 -10.17 5.46 12.45
C LEU A 434 -9.07 5.20 11.41
N HIS A 435 -8.11 6.12 11.34
CA HIS A 435 -6.91 6.03 10.50
C HIS A 435 -5.68 5.97 11.40
N PHE A 436 -4.78 5.02 11.16
CA PHE A 436 -3.65 4.77 12.04
C PHE A 436 -2.34 5.22 11.40
N CYS A 437 -1.52 5.92 12.17
CA CYS A 437 -0.21 6.44 11.78
C CYS A 437 0.82 6.05 12.84
N ALA A 438 1.90 5.38 12.43
CA ALA A 438 3.09 5.25 13.27
C ALA A 438 3.91 6.54 13.15
N ALA A 439 4.21 7.18 14.28
CA ALA A 439 4.95 8.43 14.30
C ALA A 439 6.00 8.43 15.41
N ARG A 440 7.06 9.23 15.22
CA ARG A 440 8.02 9.47 16.30
C ARG A 440 7.38 10.37 17.37
N PRO A 441 7.72 10.20 18.67
CA PRO A 441 7.17 11.02 19.74
C PRO A 441 7.36 12.54 19.55
N ASP A 442 8.46 12.97 18.91
CA ASP A 442 8.75 14.39 18.63
C ASP A 442 7.81 15.01 17.58
N PHE A 443 7.19 14.20 16.73
CA PHE A 443 6.23 14.66 15.73
C PHE A 443 4.84 14.96 16.32
N ILE A 444 4.46 14.25 17.38
CA ILE A 444 3.10 14.29 17.95
C ILE A 444 2.70 15.70 18.44
N PRO A 445 3.55 16.48 19.13
CA PRO A 445 3.21 17.85 19.54
C PRO A 445 2.81 18.76 18.37
N HIS A 446 3.47 18.64 17.21
CA HIS A 446 3.13 19.42 16.02
C HIS A 446 1.74 19.06 15.45
N GLU A 447 1.35 17.79 15.54
CA GLU A 447 0.03 17.35 15.10
C GLU A 447 -1.08 17.79 16.06
N VAL A 448 -0.76 17.97 17.35
CA VAL A 448 -1.66 18.61 18.33
C VAL A 448 -1.85 20.09 17.99
N GLU A 449 -0.78 20.82 17.70
CA GLU A 449 -0.85 22.22 17.24
C GLU A 449 -1.67 22.34 15.95
N ALA A 450 -1.48 21.44 15.00
CA ALA A 450 -2.22 21.43 13.74
C ALA A 450 -3.74 21.24 13.94
N ALA A 451 -4.15 20.57 15.02
CA ALA A 451 -5.56 20.36 15.37
C ALA A 451 -6.21 21.56 16.07
N GLN A 452 -5.45 22.61 16.43
CA GLN A 452 -5.92 23.76 17.21
C GLN A 452 -7.23 24.36 16.69
N HIS A 453 -7.38 24.46 15.36
CA HIS A 453 -8.51 25.11 14.70
C HIS A 453 -9.59 24.15 14.19
N MET A 454 -9.46 22.85 14.44
CA MET A 454 -10.43 21.85 13.98
C MET A 454 -11.65 21.78 14.90
N GLU A 455 -12.80 21.34 14.40
CA GLU A 455 -13.99 21.15 15.25
C GLU A 455 -13.88 19.91 16.15
N ARG A 456 -14.66 19.88 17.24
CA ARG A 456 -14.79 18.71 18.12
C ARG A 456 -15.27 17.49 17.34
N ILE A 457 -14.94 16.29 17.81
CA ILE A 457 -15.24 15.02 17.13
C ILE A 457 -16.53 14.41 17.70
N SER A 458 -17.59 14.28 16.91
CA SER A 458 -18.86 13.68 17.35
C SER A 458 -18.86 12.16 17.22
N LEU A 459 -19.16 11.46 18.32
CA LEU A 459 -19.29 10.00 18.35
C LEU A 459 -20.68 9.51 17.93
N THR A 460 -21.69 10.37 17.96
CA THR A 460 -23.08 10.02 17.63
C THR A 460 -23.47 10.40 16.20
N ARG A 461 -22.84 11.40 15.57
CA ARG A 461 -23.23 11.85 14.22
C ARG A 461 -23.19 10.73 13.17
N GLY A 462 -22.15 9.92 13.18
CA GLY A 462 -22.03 8.76 12.28
C GLY A 462 -22.93 7.58 12.65
N LEU A 463 -23.45 7.54 13.88
CA LEU A 463 -24.48 6.58 14.29
C LEU A 463 -25.88 7.04 13.85
N ASP A 464 -26.17 8.34 13.96
CA ASP A 464 -27.41 8.95 13.49
C ASP A 464 -27.51 8.90 11.96
N ASN A 465 -26.38 9.12 11.26
CA ASN A 465 -26.27 9.03 9.81
C ASN A 465 -24.94 8.37 9.39
N PRO A 466 -24.96 7.10 8.92
CA PRO A 466 -23.76 6.38 8.50
C PRO A 466 -22.94 7.05 7.39
N ASN A 467 -23.53 7.97 6.60
CA ASN A 467 -22.83 8.73 5.56
C ASN A 467 -22.09 9.96 6.10
N GLN A 468 -22.21 10.27 7.40
CA GLN A 468 -21.60 11.42 8.07
C GLN A 468 -20.65 11.01 9.19
N LYS A 469 -20.00 9.85 9.06
CA LYS A 469 -18.97 9.42 10.00
C LYS A 469 -17.81 10.40 9.99
N GLU A 470 -17.37 10.77 11.17
CA GLU A 470 -16.20 11.63 11.30
C GLU A 470 -14.93 10.81 11.20
N GLU A 471 -13.94 11.36 10.50
CA GLU A 471 -12.63 10.73 10.30
C GLU A 471 -11.65 11.20 11.39
N VAL A 472 -11.02 10.22 12.05
CA VAL A 472 -10.13 10.42 13.19
C VAL A 472 -8.78 9.77 12.87
N GLU A 473 -7.71 10.53 13.00
CA GLU A 473 -6.35 10.03 12.89
C GLU A 473 -5.81 9.66 14.28
N ILE A 474 -5.15 8.51 14.36
CA ILE A 474 -4.53 7.94 15.55
C ILE A 474 -3.03 7.87 15.31
N PHE A 475 -2.28 8.62 16.11
CA PHE A 475 -0.83 8.63 16.13
C PHE A 475 -0.32 7.71 17.24
N VAL A 476 0.37 6.66 16.82
CA VAL A 476 0.99 5.67 17.70
C VAL A 476 2.47 6.01 17.85
N PRO A 477 2.92 6.52 19.01
CA PRO A 477 4.32 6.84 19.26
C PRO A 477 5.18 5.58 19.12
N ASN A 478 6.26 5.66 18.33
CA ASN A 478 7.16 4.54 18.05
C ASN A 478 6.44 3.26 17.59
N GLY A 479 5.30 3.39 16.89
CA GLY A 479 4.48 2.25 16.51
C GLY A 479 5.17 1.33 15.49
N GLU A 480 5.09 0.02 15.71
CA GLU A 480 5.58 -0.98 14.73
C GLU A 480 4.46 -1.34 13.76
N VAL A 481 4.69 -1.15 12.46
CA VAL A 481 3.73 -1.55 11.42
C VAL A 481 3.85 -3.05 11.18
N LEU A 482 2.79 -3.81 11.50
CA LEU A 482 2.81 -5.28 11.45
C LEU A 482 2.53 -5.84 10.05
N ALA A 483 1.70 -5.14 9.27
CA ALA A 483 1.50 -5.32 7.84
C ALA A 483 0.56 -4.22 7.35
N ALA A 484 0.90 -3.54 6.26
CA ALA A 484 -0.13 -2.95 5.42
C ALA A 484 -0.80 -4.13 4.70
N GLN A 485 -1.98 -4.56 5.15
CA GLN A 485 -2.85 -5.38 4.31
C GLN A 485 -3.34 -4.49 3.18
N GLY A 486 -2.50 -4.33 2.17
CA GLY A 486 -2.97 -3.89 0.88
C GLY A 486 -3.47 -5.13 0.16
N GLN A 487 -4.74 -5.15 -0.21
CA GLN A 487 -5.25 -6.17 -1.12
C GLN A 487 -4.73 -5.79 -2.52
N ALA A 488 -3.84 -6.60 -3.09
CA ALA A 488 -3.40 -6.37 -4.45
C ALA A 488 -4.63 -6.45 -5.37
N ASP A 489 -4.92 -5.35 -6.05
CA ASP A 489 -6.02 -5.28 -7.02
C ASP A 489 -5.73 -6.30 -8.16
N GLY A 490 -6.71 -7.11 -8.57
CA GLY A 490 -6.59 -8.12 -9.62
C GLY A 490 -6.12 -9.52 -9.17
N LEU A 491 -6.26 -10.50 -10.08
CA LEU A 491 -5.85 -11.90 -9.93
C LEU A 491 -4.47 -12.14 -10.54
N TYR A 492 -3.65 -12.96 -9.88
CA TYR A 492 -2.32 -13.34 -10.35
C TYR A 492 -2.32 -14.77 -10.88
N TRP A 493 -1.53 -14.99 -11.93
CA TRP A 493 -1.46 -16.25 -12.65
C TRP A 493 -0.01 -16.64 -12.89
N PHE A 494 0.30 -17.91 -12.64
CA PHE A 494 1.48 -18.51 -13.26
C PHE A 494 1.15 -18.82 -14.72
N ALA A 495 2.00 -18.37 -15.65
CA ALA A 495 1.80 -18.50 -17.08
C ALA A 495 2.82 -19.44 -17.72
N ASP A 496 2.36 -20.29 -18.61
CA ASP A 496 3.17 -21.22 -19.41
C ASP A 496 2.72 -21.15 -20.87
N ILE A 497 3.66 -20.92 -21.79
CA ILE A 497 3.41 -20.86 -23.24
C ILE A 497 4.14 -22.03 -23.89
N ASP A 498 3.39 -22.96 -24.48
CA ASP A 498 3.96 -24.00 -25.34
C ASP A 498 4.32 -23.35 -26.68
N LEU A 499 5.55 -23.52 -27.18
CA LEU A 499 5.98 -22.99 -28.48
C LEU A 499 5.80 -24.00 -29.62
N LYS A 500 5.41 -25.25 -29.33
CA LYS A 500 5.21 -26.30 -30.35
C LYS A 500 4.08 -25.98 -31.32
N PHE A 501 3.15 -25.09 -30.98
CA PHE A 501 2.14 -24.64 -31.94
C PHE A 501 2.76 -23.96 -33.16
N MET A 502 3.94 -23.33 -33.02
CA MET A 502 4.65 -22.75 -34.16
C MET A 502 5.07 -23.80 -35.18
N ASP A 503 5.37 -25.04 -34.73
CA ASP A 503 5.66 -26.15 -35.64
C ASP A 503 4.40 -26.63 -36.38
N ALA A 504 3.21 -26.46 -35.81
CA ALA A 504 1.95 -26.73 -36.51
C ALA A 504 1.65 -25.67 -37.59
N PHE A 505 2.22 -24.46 -37.47
CA PHE A 505 2.18 -23.40 -38.49
C PHE A 505 3.31 -23.50 -39.53
N LYS A 506 4.35 -24.31 -39.30
CA LYS A 506 5.31 -24.76 -40.33
C LYS A 506 4.62 -25.75 -41.27
N VAL A 507 3.56 -25.30 -41.95
CA VAL A 507 2.76 -26.13 -42.84
C VAL A 507 3.59 -26.49 -44.07
N ASP A 508 3.95 -27.78 -44.12
CA ASP A 508 4.19 -28.61 -45.31
C ASP A 508 3.68 -27.99 -46.61
N LYS A 509 4.52 -27.93 -47.66
CA LYS A 509 4.34 -27.75 -49.14
C LYS A 509 3.02 -27.22 -49.77
N ALA A 510 1.88 -27.21 -49.12
CA ALA A 510 0.63 -26.60 -49.53
C ALA A 510 0.67 -25.05 -49.54
N ALA A 511 1.49 -24.41 -48.70
CA ALA A 511 1.61 -22.94 -48.68
C ALA A 511 2.30 -22.39 -49.95
N SER A 512 3.24 -23.13 -50.56
CA SER A 512 3.87 -22.73 -51.82
C SER A 512 2.93 -22.86 -53.03
N ALA A 513 2.02 -23.85 -53.01
CA ALA A 513 0.97 -23.97 -54.02
C ALA A 513 -0.10 -22.87 -53.85
N LEU A 514 -0.46 -22.55 -52.59
CA LEU A 514 -1.37 -21.45 -52.27
C LEU A 514 -0.78 -20.07 -52.64
N ASN A 515 0.53 -19.84 -52.46
CA ASN A 515 1.19 -18.59 -52.84
C ASN A 515 1.23 -18.35 -54.36
N GLY A 516 1.21 -19.41 -55.17
CA GLY A 516 1.07 -19.31 -56.62
C GLY A 516 -0.33 -18.84 -57.02
N GLU A 517 -1.37 -19.39 -56.41
CA GLU A 517 -2.77 -19.05 -56.70
C GLU A 517 -3.22 -17.73 -56.03
N LEU A 518 -2.65 -17.35 -54.88
CA LEU A 518 -2.90 -16.06 -54.20
C LEU A 518 -2.32 -14.85 -54.97
N LYS A 519 -1.28 -15.06 -55.79
CA LYS A 519 -0.75 -14.01 -56.68
C LYS A 519 -1.66 -13.71 -57.89
N GLU A 520 -2.48 -14.67 -58.32
CA GLU A 520 -3.40 -14.49 -59.45
C GLU A 520 -4.81 -14.06 -59.01
N ALA A 521 -5.24 -14.43 -57.80
CA ALA A 521 -6.61 -14.15 -57.32
C ALA A 521 -6.81 -12.80 -56.61
N ALA A 522 -5.75 -12.09 -56.23
CA ALA A 522 -5.87 -10.80 -55.53
C ALA A 522 -4.93 -9.76 -56.14
N GLY A 523 -5.50 -8.78 -56.85
CA GLY A 523 -4.85 -7.48 -57.08
C GLY A 523 -4.67 -6.64 -55.80
N ALA A 524 -4.55 -7.27 -54.63
CA ALA A 524 -4.36 -6.64 -53.34
C ALA A 524 -2.94 -6.95 -52.84
N ALA A 525 -2.26 -5.90 -52.37
CA ALA A 525 -0.92 -5.98 -51.81
C ALA A 525 -0.84 -7.06 -50.70
N PRO A 526 0.32 -7.73 -50.53
CA PRO A 526 0.50 -8.68 -49.45
C PRO A 526 0.21 -8.01 -48.10
N ILE A 527 -0.63 -8.64 -47.27
CA ILE A 527 -0.98 -8.19 -45.91
C ILE A 527 0.26 -8.15 -44.98
N TYR A 528 1.36 -8.76 -45.40
CA TYR A 528 2.62 -8.78 -44.66
C TYR A 528 3.52 -7.63 -45.09
N SER A 529 3.77 -6.69 -44.19
CA SER A 529 4.86 -5.72 -44.34
C SER A 529 6.21 -6.47 -44.41
N LYS A 530 7.23 -5.86 -45.04
CA LYS A 530 8.60 -6.42 -45.06
C LYS A 530 9.10 -6.80 -43.66
N ARG A 531 8.63 -6.07 -42.63
CA ARG A 531 8.91 -6.34 -41.20
C ARG A 531 8.37 -7.67 -40.71
N MET A 532 7.10 -7.96 -40.98
CA MET A 532 6.50 -9.26 -40.59
C MET A 532 7.21 -10.43 -41.26
N GLN A 533 7.68 -10.26 -42.50
CA GLN A 533 8.48 -11.27 -43.19
C GLN A 533 9.86 -11.45 -42.55
N SER A 534 10.51 -10.36 -42.13
CA SER A 534 11.78 -10.42 -41.38
C SER A 534 11.62 -11.05 -40.00
N MET A 535 10.55 -10.73 -39.28
CA MET A 535 10.24 -11.33 -37.98
C MET A 535 9.92 -12.82 -38.13
N ALA A 536 9.09 -13.18 -39.12
CA ALA A 536 8.72 -14.57 -39.39
C ALA A 536 9.94 -15.42 -39.77
N SER A 537 10.83 -14.92 -40.63
CA SER A 537 12.06 -15.63 -40.99
C SER A 537 13.00 -15.79 -39.80
N GLN A 538 13.16 -14.77 -38.95
CA GLN A 538 13.96 -14.90 -37.73
C GLN A 538 13.32 -15.85 -36.71
N ALA A 539 11.99 -15.90 -36.63
CA ALA A 539 11.25 -16.80 -35.76
C ALA A 539 11.38 -18.27 -36.17
N GLU A 540 11.69 -18.59 -37.43
CA GLU A 540 11.95 -19.97 -37.87
C GLU A 540 13.16 -20.61 -37.16
N ALA A 541 14.08 -19.80 -36.64
CA ALA A 541 15.28 -20.25 -35.94
C ALA A 541 15.11 -20.41 -34.42
N VAL A 542 13.93 -20.09 -33.88
CA VAL A 542 13.62 -20.25 -32.45
C VAL A 542 13.41 -21.73 -32.11
N ASP A 543 14.00 -22.17 -31.00
CA ASP A 543 13.74 -23.50 -30.44
C ASP A 543 12.33 -23.60 -29.87
N THR A 544 11.46 -24.31 -30.57
CA THR A 544 10.06 -24.55 -30.20
C THR A 544 9.89 -25.68 -29.18
N GLN A 545 10.96 -26.41 -28.83
CA GLN A 545 10.88 -27.52 -27.87
C GLN A 545 10.85 -27.05 -26.41
N THR A 546 11.38 -25.86 -26.13
CA THR A 546 11.35 -25.22 -24.82
C THR A 546 10.25 -24.16 -24.78
N GLY A 547 9.22 -24.36 -23.95
CA GLY A 547 8.18 -23.36 -23.72
C GLY A 547 8.68 -22.12 -22.99
N LEU A 548 7.85 -21.08 -22.93
CA LEU A 548 8.10 -19.89 -22.12
C LEU A 548 7.32 -19.99 -20.81
N SER A 549 7.90 -19.50 -19.72
CA SER A 549 7.19 -19.45 -18.43
C SER A 549 7.32 -18.08 -17.80
N GLY A 550 6.34 -17.70 -16.98
CA GLY A 550 6.36 -16.43 -16.29
C GLY A 550 5.10 -16.13 -15.50
N LEU A 551 4.71 -14.86 -15.50
CA LEU A 551 3.66 -14.31 -14.64
C LEU A 551 2.66 -13.51 -15.46
N ALA A 552 1.39 -13.64 -15.11
CA ALA A 552 0.34 -12.75 -15.59
C ALA A 552 -0.50 -12.16 -14.45
N ARG A 553 -1.12 -11.02 -14.72
CA ARG A 553 -2.11 -10.37 -13.88
C ARG A 553 -3.33 -10.03 -14.72
N SER A 554 -4.51 -10.30 -14.19
CA SER A 554 -5.78 -9.85 -14.75
C SER A 554 -6.57 -9.00 -13.76
N ARG A 555 -7.29 -7.99 -14.23
CA ARG A 555 -8.10 -7.10 -13.39
C ARG A 555 -9.39 -6.73 -14.11
N CYS A 556 -10.51 -6.72 -13.39
CA CYS A 556 -11.77 -6.17 -13.89
C CYS A 556 -11.86 -4.67 -13.57
N LYS A 557 -12.35 -3.87 -14.52
CA LYS A 557 -12.64 -2.44 -14.35
C LYS A 557 -14.09 -2.26 -13.88
N ASP A 558 -14.39 -1.16 -13.19
CA ASP A 558 -15.73 -0.89 -12.62
C ASP A 558 -16.86 -0.83 -13.67
N ASN A 559 -16.50 -0.53 -14.92
CA ASN A 559 -17.40 -0.45 -16.07
C ASN A 559 -17.53 -1.79 -16.83
N GLY A 560 -17.10 -2.91 -16.25
CA GLY A 560 -17.10 -4.24 -16.87
C GLY A 560 -15.95 -4.48 -17.86
N GLY A 561 -15.05 -3.52 -18.04
CA GLY A 561 -13.83 -3.70 -18.82
C GLY A 561 -12.81 -4.61 -18.13
N ALA A 562 -11.70 -4.86 -18.80
CA ALA A 562 -10.64 -5.73 -18.27
C ALA A 562 -9.24 -5.20 -18.61
N GLU A 563 -8.29 -5.51 -17.75
CA GLU A 563 -6.86 -5.33 -17.98
C GLU A 563 -6.18 -6.70 -17.84
N PHE A 564 -5.33 -7.06 -18.80
CA PHE A 564 -4.52 -8.26 -18.75
C PHE A 564 -3.07 -7.92 -19.06
N THR A 565 -2.15 -8.41 -18.25
CA THR A 565 -0.70 -8.23 -18.43
C THR A 565 -0.01 -9.56 -18.27
N LEU A 566 0.90 -9.90 -19.18
CA LEU A 566 1.65 -11.16 -19.22
C LEU A 566 3.11 -10.85 -19.51
N ILE A 567 4.01 -11.50 -18.78
CA ILE A 567 5.44 -11.57 -19.08
C ILE A 567 5.91 -13.01 -18.98
N CYS A 568 6.56 -13.51 -20.02
CA CYS A 568 7.19 -14.83 -20.04
C CYS A 568 8.61 -14.74 -20.60
N GLN A 569 9.46 -15.69 -20.20
CA GLN A 569 10.82 -15.83 -20.73
C GLN A 569 11.18 -17.31 -20.91
N GLN A 570 12.13 -17.58 -21.79
CA GLN A 570 12.71 -18.90 -21.96
C GLN A 570 13.75 -19.13 -20.85
N LYS A 571 13.62 -20.22 -20.08
CA LYS A 571 14.69 -20.58 -19.14
C LYS A 571 15.89 -21.13 -19.93
N VAL A 572 17.01 -20.41 -19.87
CA VAL A 572 18.25 -20.76 -20.56
C VAL A 572 18.76 -22.12 -20.08
N LEU A 573 18.86 -23.09 -21.00
CA LEU A 573 19.96 -24.09 -21.03
C LEU A 573 19.97 -25.01 -22.27
N PHE A 574 19.11 -24.82 -23.27
CA PHE A 574 19.21 -25.58 -24.52
C PHE A 574 19.10 -24.63 -25.73
N SER A 575 20.24 -24.28 -26.31
CA SER A 575 20.30 -23.80 -27.69
C SER A 575 20.51 -25.01 -28.59
N ARG A 576 19.55 -25.32 -29.46
CA ARG A 576 19.77 -26.22 -30.60
C ARG A 576 20.01 -25.37 -31.84
N SER A 577 21.07 -25.66 -32.61
CA SER A 577 21.38 -24.92 -33.84
C SER A 577 20.30 -25.15 -34.89
N VAL A 578 19.82 -24.08 -35.52
CA VAL A 578 18.84 -24.13 -36.61
C VAL A 578 19.52 -23.59 -37.87
N ALA A 579 19.28 -24.26 -39.00
CA ALA A 579 19.74 -23.80 -40.31
C ALA A 579 19.01 -22.52 -40.72
N ALA A 580 19.73 -21.52 -41.24
CA ALA A 580 19.17 -20.23 -41.63
C ALA A 580 18.03 -20.35 -42.68
N PRO A 581 17.01 -19.46 -42.64
CA PRO A 581 15.97 -19.37 -43.66
C PRO A 581 16.55 -18.96 -45.01
N LYS A 582 16.12 -19.61 -46.10
CA LYS A 582 16.44 -19.18 -47.47
C LYS A 582 15.69 -17.88 -47.78
N GLY A 583 16.36 -16.73 -47.71
CA GLY A 583 15.76 -15.46 -48.16
C GLY A 583 16.46 -14.14 -47.85
N SER A 584 17.54 -14.09 -47.06
CA SER A 584 18.25 -12.82 -46.80
C SER A 584 19.23 -12.50 -47.93
N THR A 585 18.83 -11.60 -48.84
CA THR A 585 19.74 -11.02 -49.83
C THR A 585 20.71 -10.04 -49.16
N ALA A 586 21.84 -10.56 -48.69
CA ALA A 586 23.09 -9.81 -48.56
C ALA A 586 24.13 -10.56 -49.39
N GLY A 587 24.58 -9.95 -50.48
CA GLY A 587 25.38 -10.63 -51.49
C GLY A 587 26.75 -11.08 -50.99
N GLY A 588 27.14 -12.29 -51.44
CA GLY A 588 28.53 -12.75 -51.50
C GLY A 588 28.81 -14.04 -50.72
N ALA A 589 28.92 -15.15 -51.47
CA ALA A 589 29.46 -16.46 -51.09
C ALA A 589 28.71 -17.24 -49.98
N ASP A 590 27.86 -18.18 -50.41
CA ASP A 590 27.06 -19.08 -49.58
C ASP A 590 27.93 -20.05 -48.73
N GLY A 591 28.20 -19.67 -47.49
CA GLY A 591 28.54 -20.57 -46.38
C GLY A 591 27.31 -20.73 -45.48
N GLN A 592 26.95 -21.96 -45.11
CA GLN A 592 25.86 -22.20 -44.15
C GLN A 592 26.30 -21.76 -42.76
N ILE A 593 25.74 -20.66 -42.27
CA ILE A 593 26.02 -20.10 -40.94
C ILE A 593 25.10 -20.81 -39.91
N GLU A 594 25.68 -21.38 -38.86
CA GLU A 594 24.90 -21.85 -37.69
C GLU A 594 24.27 -20.65 -36.98
N MET A 595 22.95 -20.67 -36.84
CA MET A 595 22.17 -19.63 -36.19
C MET A 595 21.45 -20.23 -34.99
N CYS A 596 21.74 -19.71 -33.79
CA CYS A 596 21.02 -20.04 -32.56
C CYS A 596 20.14 -18.86 -32.17
N ALA A 597 18.82 -19.06 -32.08
CA ALA A 597 17.88 -18.02 -31.67
C ALA A 597 17.31 -18.28 -30.26
N GLY A 598 17.38 -17.28 -29.38
CA GLY A 598 16.76 -17.29 -28.06
C GLY A 598 15.59 -16.31 -27.97
N LEU A 599 14.60 -16.63 -27.11
CA LEU A 599 13.50 -15.75 -26.73
C LEU A 599 13.67 -15.26 -25.27
N PRO A 600 14.52 -14.26 -25.03
CA PRO A 600 14.78 -13.73 -23.68
C PRO A 600 13.55 -13.10 -23.01
N GLY A 601 12.51 -12.74 -23.77
CA GLY A 601 11.27 -12.24 -23.17
C GLY A 601 10.14 -12.03 -24.16
N PHE A 602 8.91 -12.24 -23.68
CA PHE A 602 7.67 -11.89 -24.34
C PHE A 602 6.75 -11.18 -23.35
N TYR A 603 6.33 -9.96 -23.69
CA TYR A 603 5.38 -9.16 -22.92
C TYR A 603 4.11 -8.95 -23.73
N LEU A 604 2.96 -9.01 -23.06
CA LEU A 604 1.66 -8.68 -23.62
C LEU A 604 0.84 -7.89 -22.59
N GLY A 605 0.48 -6.66 -22.91
CA GLY A 605 -0.48 -5.83 -22.20
C GLY A 605 -1.72 -5.62 -23.05
N LEU A 606 -2.89 -5.88 -22.48
CA LEU A 606 -4.19 -5.71 -23.11
C LEU A 606 -5.11 -4.90 -22.20
N ASP A 607 -5.76 -3.89 -22.78
CA ASP A 607 -6.81 -3.10 -22.16
C ASP A 607 -8.10 -3.21 -22.97
N ILE A 608 -9.19 -3.55 -22.28
CA ILE A 608 -10.54 -3.52 -22.79
C ILE A 608 -11.30 -2.50 -21.97
N ASP A 609 -11.85 -1.46 -22.61
CA ASP A 609 -12.46 -0.35 -21.89
C ASP A 609 -13.79 -0.72 -21.25
N SER A 610 -14.54 -1.69 -21.78
CA SER A 610 -15.83 -2.14 -21.22
C SER A 610 -16.27 -3.49 -21.78
N ASP A 611 -17.23 -4.16 -21.14
CA ASP A 611 -17.74 -5.47 -21.58
C ASP A 611 -18.43 -5.35 -22.96
N PRO A 612 -17.92 -6.00 -24.04
CA PRO A 612 -18.55 -5.96 -25.35
C PRO A 612 -19.93 -6.63 -25.42
N PHE A 613 -20.24 -7.56 -24.51
CA PHE A 613 -21.54 -8.23 -24.47
C PHE A 613 -22.64 -7.40 -23.79
N ALA A 614 -22.27 -6.30 -23.11
CA ALA A 614 -23.20 -5.40 -22.43
C ALA A 614 -23.56 -4.16 -23.27
N ARG A 615 -23.03 -4.05 -24.49
CA ARG A 615 -23.14 -2.87 -25.37
C ARG A 615 -24.30 -2.99 -26.36
N ARG A 616 -24.71 -1.84 -26.90
CA ARG A 616 -25.76 -1.75 -27.92
C ARG A 616 -25.16 -1.71 -29.33
N GLU A 617 -25.96 -2.10 -30.31
CA GLU A 617 -25.63 -1.95 -31.73
C GLU A 617 -25.26 -0.49 -32.06
N GLY A 618 -24.15 -0.31 -32.78
CA GLY A 618 -23.56 0.98 -33.12
C GLY A 618 -22.57 1.54 -32.09
N GLU A 619 -22.50 1.00 -30.86
CA GLU A 619 -21.52 1.43 -29.86
C GLU A 619 -20.11 0.89 -30.18
N ILE A 620 -19.08 1.62 -29.73
CA ILE A 620 -17.67 1.25 -29.93
C ILE A 620 -17.07 0.90 -28.57
N VAL A 621 -16.49 -0.29 -28.46
CA VAL A 621 -15.64 -0.69 -27.34
C VAL A 621 -14.20 -0.35 -27.71
N GLY A 622 -13.62 0.60 -26.97
CA GLY A 622 -12.21 0.94 -27.06
C GLY A 622 -11.33 -0.05 -26.30
N GLY A 623 -10.05 -0.02 -26.62
CA GLY A 623 -9.01 -0.75 -25.94
C GLY A 623 -7.63 -0.37 -26.48
N ASP A 624 -6.60 -0.79 -25.77
CA ASP A 624 -5.22 -0.62 -26.18
C ASP A 624 -4.50 -1.97 -26.07
N PHE A 625 -3.53 -2.20 -26.95
CA PHE A 625 -2.65 -3.37 -26.84
C PHE A 625 -1.20 -2.96 -26.99
N GLU A 626 -0.33 -3.66 -26.26
CA GLU A 626 1.12 -3.53 -26.35
C GLU A 626 1.74 -4.92 -26.21
N ALA A 627 2.35 -5.42 -27.28
CA ALA A 627 3.14 -6.64 -27.29
C ALA A 627 4.60 -6.30 -27.54
N ARG A 628 5.51 -6.95 -26.81
CA ARG A 628 6.95 -6.83 -27.03
C ARG A 628 7.60 -8.20 -27.08
N LEU A 629 8.49 -8.38 -28.04
CA LEU A 629 9.25 -9.60 -28.22
C LEU A 629 10.73 -9.25 -28.30
N GLY A 630 11.53 -9.91 -27.46
CA GLY A 630 12.98 -9.87 -27.54
C GLY A 630 13.47 -11.15 -28.20
N MET A 631 14.39 -11.02 -29.15
CA MET A 631 15.06 -12.14 -29.80
C MET A 631 16.57 -11.91 -29.77
N SER A 632 17.35 -12.94 -29.47
CA SER A 632 18.79 -12.93 -29.68
C SER A 632 19.16 -13.96 -30.72
N LEU A 633 20.02 -13.60 -31.67
CA LEU A 633 20.55 -14.48 -32.71
C LEU A 633 22.07 -14.51 -32.58
N THR A 634 22.65 -15.69 -32.41
CA THR A 634 24.11 -15.85 -32.46
C THR A 634 24.50 -16.37 -33.84
N LEU A 635 25.32 -15.60 -34.57
CA LEU A 635 25.90 -15.97 -35.88
C LEU A 635 27.42 -15.71 -35.82
N GLU A 636 28.25 -16.69 -36.20
CA GLU A 636 29.72 -16.53 -36.34
C GLU A 636 30.40 -15.86 -35.13
N GLN A 637 30.03 -16.24 -33.90
CA GLN A 637 30.53 -15.64 -32.65
C GLN A 637 30.09 -14.18 -32.39
N GLN A 638 29.20 -13.62 -33.21
CA GLN A 638 28.55 -12.33 -32.98
C GLN A 638 27.09 -12.53 -32.57
N GLU A 639 26.74 -12.02 -31.40
CA GLU A 639 25.35 -11.96 -30.94
C GLU A 639 24.67 -10.71 -31.52
N ARG A 640 23.54 -10.93 -32.19
CA ARG A 640 22.67 -9.88 -32.71
C ARG A 640 21.37 -9.91 -31.94
N VAL A 641 21.04 -8.78 -31.34
CA VAL A 641 19.85 -8.61 -30.54
C VAL A 641 18.80 -7.87 -31.36
N PHE A 642 17.57 -8.38 -31.33
CA PHE A 642 16.41 -7.80 -31.99
C PHE A 642 15.30 -7.53 -30.96
N GLY A 643 14.74 -6.33 -31.02
CA GLY A 643 13.55 -5.97 -30.27
C GLY A 643 12.40 -5.67 -31.22
N TYR A 644 11.22 -6.23 -30.93
CA TYR A 644 9.99 -5.90 -31.64
C TYR A 644 9.00 -5.31 -30.67
N THR A 645 8.43 -4.16 -31.02
CA THR A 645 7.28 -3.59 -30.31
C THR A 645 6.11 -3.53 -31.25
N LEU A 646 4.96 -4.02 -30.81
CA LEU A 646 3.69 -3.93 -31.51
C LEU A 646 2.68 -3.27 -30.55
N GLN A 647 2.30 -2.03 -30.81
CA GLN A 647 1.41 -1.29 -29.91
C GLN A 647 0.37 -0.49 -30.68
N GLY A 648 -0.79 -0.23 -30.10
CA GLY A 648 -1.76 0.68 -30.68
C GLY A 648 -3.17 0.54 -30.12
N PRO A 649 -4.07 1.46 -30.47
CA PRO A 649 -5.46 1.35 -30.09
C PRO A 649 -6.17 0.24 -30.87
N ALA A 650 -7.10 -0.43 -30.20
CA ALA A 650 -8.07 -1.37 -30.74
C ALA A 650 -9.48 -0.80 -30.57
N ARG A 651 -10.32 -0.92 -31.59
CA ARG A 651 -11.71 -0.46 -31.55
C ARG A 651 -12.62 -1.54 -32.10
N LEU A 652 -13.56 -2.01 -31.30
CA LEU A 652 -14.59 -2.94 -31.74
C LEU A 652 -15.91 -2.19 -31.89
N ARG A 653 -16.37 -2.01 -33.13
CA ARG A 653 -17.70 -1.48 -33.45
C ARG A 653 -18.71 -2.62 -33.39
N ILE A 654 -19.67 -2.52 -32.47
CA ILE A 654 -20.69 -3.55 -32.26
C ILE A 654 -21.74 -3.45 -33.37
N GLU A 655 -21.90 -4.48 -34.18
CA GLU A 655 -22.92 -4.56 -35.22
C GLU A 655 -24.17 -5.28 -34.74
N SER A 656 -24.02 -6.33 -33.94
CA SER A 656 -25.17 -6.96 -33.28
C SER A 656 -24.75 -7.72 -32.03
N VAL A 657 -25.66 -7.79 -31.06
CA VAL A 657 -25.55 -8.64 -29.87
C VAL A 657 -26.76 -9.56 -29.86
N PHE A 658 -26.54 -10.87 -29.80
CA PHE A 658 -27.60 -11.87 -29.87
C PHE A 658 -27.27 -13.11 -29.06
N ARG A 659 -28.29 -13.92 -28.76
CA ARG A 659 -28.11 -15.18 -28.03
C ARG A 659 -28.07 -16.34 -29.02
N ALA A 660 -26.89 -16.96 -29.17
CA ALA A 660 -26.65 -18.01 -30.17
C ALA A 660 -27.19 -19.38 -29.73
N ALA A 661 -27.23 -19.65 -28.41
CA ALA A 661 -27.81 -20.85 -27.82
C ALA A 661 -28.34 -20.56 -26.41
N ALA A 662 -28.97 -21.54 -25.75
CA ALA A 662 -29.62 -21.35 -24.44
C ALA A 662 -28.70 -20.71 -23.38
N ASP A 663 -27.39 -20.93 -23.45
CA ASP A 663 -26.35 -20.47 -22.52
C ASP A 663 -25.17 -19.78 -23.23
N VAL A 664 -25.31 -19.40 -24.51
CA VAL A 664 -24.26 -18.76 -25.32
C VAL A 664 -24.70 -17.38 -25.79
N ASP A 665 -24.02 -16.35 -25.33
CA ASP A 665 -24.16 -14.99 -25.85
C ASP A 665 -23.13 -14.75 -26.98
N ALA A 666 -23.50 -13.97 -27.99
CA ALA A 666 -22.67 -13.67 -29.15
C ALA A 666 -22.71 -12.19 -29.51
N VAL A 667 -21.57 -11.69 -30.02
CA VAL A 667 -21.38 -10.32 -30.52
C VAL A 667 -20.76 -10.41 -31.91
N ALA A 668 -21.42 -9.84 -32.91
CA ALA A 668 -20.81 -9.60 -34.22
C ALA A 668 -20.38 -8.13 -34.31
N GLY A 669 -19.20 -7.89 -34.86
CA GLY A 669 -18.67 -6.53 -34.98
C GLY A 669 -17.47 -6.41 -35.90
N GLU A 670 -17.05 -5.16 -36.08
CA GLU A 670 -15.88 -4.79 -36.86
C GLU A 670 -14.77 -4.34 -35.90
N LEU A 671 -13.67 -5.12 -35.83
CA LEU A 671 -12.48 -4.82 -35.04
C LEU A 671 -11.46 -4.09 -35.90
N SER A 672 -11.21 -2.82 -35.57
CA SER A 672 -10.13 -2.02 -36.15
C SER A 672 -8.92 -1.99 -35.21
N LEU A 673 -7.77 -2.46 -35.69
CA LEU A 673 -6.49 -2.40 -35.01
C LEU A 673 -5.61 -1.36 -35.71
N PHE A 674 -4.96 -0.51 -34.93
CA PHE A 674 -4.01 0.49 -35.43
C PHE A 674 -2.59 0.13 -34.95
N PRO A 675 -2.01 -1.01 -35.40
CA PRO A 675 -0.71 -1.43 -34.92
C PRO A 675 0.37 -0.44 -35.35
N GLN A 676 1.30 -0.18 -34.45
CA GLN A 676 2.60 0.40 -34.74
C GLN A 676 3.65 -0.65 -34.41
N MET A 677 4.24 -1.24 -35.44
CA MET A 677 5.37 -2.15 -35.32
C MET A 677 6.67 -1.39 -35.48
N LEU A 678 7.56 -1.48 -34.48
CA LEU A 678 8.93 -0.96 -34.56
C LEU A 678 9.90 -2.13 -34.38
N ALA A 679 10.95 -2.13 -35.19
CA ALA A 679 12.04 -3.08 -35.09
C ALA A 679 13.29 -2.37 -34.56
N PHE A 680 13.95 -2.99 -33.60
CA PHE A 680 15.19 -2.50 -33.01
C PHE A 680 16.30 -3.50 -33.30
N LYS A 681 17.45 -3.02 -33.76
CA LYS A 681 18.67 -3.80 -34.00
C LYS A 681 19.74 -3.29 -33.04
N GLN A 682 20.24 -4.15 -32.15
CA GLN A 682 21.22 -3.77 -31.13
C GLN A 682 20.80 -2.56 -30.27
N GLY A 683 19.48 -2.38 -30.05
CA GLY A 683 18.95 -1.25 -29.28
C GLY A 683 18.83 0.06 -30.06
N GLU A 684 19.01 0.06 -31.39
CA GLU A 684 18.72 1.21 -32.25
C GLU A 684 17.50 0.93 -33.12
N ALA A 685 16.61 1.91 -33.29
CA ALA A 685 15.44 1.78 -34.17
C ALA A 685 15.91 1.61 -35.62
N ASP A 686 15.27 0.69 -36.36
CA ASP A 686 15.58 0.45 -37.77
C ASP A 686 15.20 1.69 -38.60
N PRO A 687 16.14 2.38 -39.28
CA PRO A 687 15.86 3.65 -39.96
C PRO A 687 14.92 3.54 -41.16
N ASP A 688 14.66 2.33 -41.66
CA ASP A 688 13.77 2.04 -42.80
C ASP A 688 12.30 1.83 -42.37
N ASP A 689 11.90 2.38 -41.22
CA ASP A 689 10.60 2.14 -40.61
C ASP A 689 9.45 3.00 -41.21
N GLU A 690 8.59 2.41 -42.07
CA GLU A 690 7.33 3.01 -42.56
C GLU A 690 6.13 2.81 -41.58
N PRO A 691 5.14 3.71 -41.50
CA PRO A 691 3.96 3.50 -40.66
C PRO A 691 3.07 2.35 -41.18
N ASP A 692 2.64 1.45 -40.29
CA ASP A 692 1.74 0.35 -40.66
C ASP A 692 0.33 0.88 -41.00
N GLN A 693 -0.36 0.22 -41.94
CA GLN A 693 -1.75 0.53 -42.25
C GLN A 693 -2.69 -0.08 -41.20
N PRO A 694 -3.80 0.60 -40.85
CA PRO A 694 -4.80 0.03 -39.95
C PRO A 694 -5.40 -1.26 -40.52
N ILE A 695 -5.57 -2.25 -39.66
CA ILE A 695 -6.14 -3.56 -40.00
C ILE A 695 -7.58 -3.59 -39.49
N THR A 696 -8.52 -3.83 -40.40
CA THR A 696 -9.94 -3.99 -40.07
C THR A 696 -10.37 -5.43 -40.29
N LEU A 697 -10.98 -6.04 -39.29
CA LEU A 697 -11.41 -7.44 -39.28
C LEU A 697 -12.88 -7.53 -38.87
N ALA A 698 -13.70 -8.27 -39.62
CA ALA A 698 -15.01 -8.68 -39.13
C ALA A 698 -14.84 -9.86 -38.17
N VAL A 699 -15.43 -9.76 -36.98
CA VAL A 699 -15.27 -10.71 -35.88
C VAL A 699 -16.61 -11.14 -35.30
N LEU A 700 -16.73 -12.43 -34.97
CA LEU A 700 -17.77 -12.95 -34.09
C LEU A 700 -17.14 -13.41 -32.77
N LEU A 701 -17.61 -12.85 -31.67
CA LEU A 701 -17.21 -13.20 -30.31
C LEU A 701 -18.34 -13.98 -29.65
N PHE A 702 -18.00 -15.04 -28.95
CA PHE A 702 -18.97 -15.86 -28.22
C PHE A 702 -18.54 -16.03 -26.77
N ARG A 703 -19.50 -16.08 -25.84
CA ARG A 703 -19.28 -16.30 -24.41
C ARG A 703 -20.30 -17.31 -23.88
N GLN A 704 -19.81 -18.29 -23.11
CA GLN A 704 -20.62 -19.30 -22.43
C GLN A 704 -20.10 -19.49 -21.00
N GLY A 705 -21.00 -19.62 -20.02
CA GLY A 705 -20.64 -19.80 -18.60
C GLY A 705 -20.46 -18.50 -17.82
N ASP A 706 -19.77 -18.57 -16.68
CA ASP A 706 -19.60 -17.47 -15.71
C ASP A 706 -18.13 -17.27 -15.29
N ALA A 707 -17.90 -16.40 -14.28
CA ALA A 707 -16.56 -16.09 -13.79
C ALA A 707 -15.83 -17.29 -13.13
N GLY A 708 -16.56 -18.31 -12.67
CA GLY A 708 -16.00 -19.51 -12.04
C GLY A 708 -15.67 -20.61 -13.05
N GLN A 709 -16.51 -20.81 -14.06
CA GLN A 709 -16.28 -21.75 -15.16
C GLN A 709 -16.94 -21.23 -16.44
N GLY A 710 -16.17 -21.16 -17.52
CA GLY A 710 -16.68 -20.64 -18.78
C GLY A 710 -15.72 -20.81 -19.95
N ARG A 711 -16.19 -20.37 -21.11
CA ARG A 711 -15.44 -20.35 -22.36
C ARG A 711 -15.78 -19.12 -23.19
N VAL A 712 -14.78 -18.58 -23.87
CA VAL A 712 -14.90 -17.51 -24.86
C VAL A 712 -14.15 -17.93 -26.11
N TRP A 713 -14.74 -17.71 -27.28
CA TRP A 713 -14.06 -17.95 -28.54
C TRP A 713 -14.34 -16.85 -29.56
N ILE A 714 -13.38 -16.66 -30.45
CA ILE A 714 -13.42 -15.64 -31.51
C ILE A 714 -13.30 -16.33 -32.87
N GLU A 715 -14.19 -15.93 -33.78
CA GLU A 715 -14.13 -16.26 -35.20
C GLU A 715 -13.84 -14.99 -35.98
N ILE A 716 -12.82 -15.05 -36.84
CA ILE A 716 -12.36 -13.91 -37.63
C ILE A 716 -12.63 -14.22 -39.11
N ASP A 717 -13.30 -13.29 -39.81
CA ASP A 717 -13.58 -13.39 -41.26
C ASP A 717 -12.32 -13.04 -42.08
N LEU A 718 -11.33 -13.93 -42.02
CA LEU A 718 -10.11 -13.85 -42.83
C LEU A 718 -10.05 -15.07 -43.78
N PRO A 719 -9.93 -14.87 -45.10
CA PRO A 719 -9.90 -15.97 -46.08
C PRO A 719 -8.79 -17.01 -45.84
N ALA A 720 -7.69 -16.64 -45.17
CA ALA A 720 -6.61 -17.55 -44.80
C ALA A 720 -6.95 -18.39 -43.55
N VAL A 721 -7.60 -17.78 -42.54
CA VAL A 721 -8.00 -18.45 -41.29
C VAL A 721 -9.19 -19.38 -41.54
N GLN A 722 -10.15 -18.96 -42.37
CA GLN A 722 -11.28 -19.78 -42.82
C GLN A 722 -10.82 -21.03 -43.59
N ARG A 723 -9.77 -20.93 -44.42
CA ARG A 723 -9.20 -22.08 -45.15
C ARG A 723 -8.58 -23.14 -44.24
N LEU A 724 -8.06 -22.73 -43.09
CA LEU A 724 -7.47 -23.64 -42.10
C LEU A 724 -8.50 -24.17 -41.09
N GLY A 725 -9.69 -23.57 -41.02
CA GLY A 725 -10.75 -23.96 -40.09
C GLY A 725 -10.35 -23.77 -38.63
N LEU A 726 -9.51 -22.78 -38.33
CA LEU A 726 -9.00 -22.51 -36.99
C LEU A 726 -9.81 -21.40 -36.31
N ARG A 727 -10.18 -21.57 -35.04
CA ARG A 727 -10.72 -20.51 -34.18
C ARG A 727 -9.88 -20.35 -32.91
N GLY A 728 -9.81 -19.13 -32.40
CA GLY A 728 -9.19 -18.83 -31.11
C GLY A 728 -10.17 -19.08 -29.99
N GLU A 729 -9.74 -19.79 -28.95
CA GLU A 729 -10.61 -20.20 -27.83
C GLU A 729 -9.87 -20.08 -26.50
N ALA A 730 -10.57 -19.59 -25.48
CA ALA A 730 -10.11 -19.48 -24.11
C ALA A 730 -11.13 -20.15 -23.18
N ASN A 731 -10.69 -21.15 -22.40
CA ASN A 731 -11.52 -21.94 -21.50
C ASN A 731 -11.00 -21.80 -20.06
N TRP A 732 -11.88 -21.76 -19.06
CA TRP A 732 -11.46 -21.72 -17.65
C TRP A 732 -12.39 -22.52 -16.72
N GLY A 733 -11.83 -23.03 -15.62
CA GLY A 733 -12.58 -23.71 -14.56
C GLY A 733 -11.70 -24.25 -13.42
N GLY A 734 -12.34 -24.81 -12.39
CA GLY A 734 -11.67 -25.44 -11.23
C GLY A 734 -11.36 -24.50 -10.06
N GLN A 735 -10.84 -25.05 -8.96
CA GLN A 735 -10.31 -24.32 -7.80
C GLN A 735 -9.00 -24.98 -7.30
N PRO A 736 -7.83 -24.30 -7.36
CA PRO A 736 -7.59 -22.99 -7.97
C PRO A 736 -7.92 -22.98 -9.49
N ARG A 737 -8.30 -21.83 -10.04
CA ARG A 737 -8.74 -21.72 -11.44
C ARG A 737 -7.59 -22.02 -12.40
N LEU A 738 -7.88 -22.82 -13.41
CA LEU A 738 -7.03 -23.07 -14.57
C LEU A 738 -7.70 -22.43 -15.78
N ALA A 739 -6.97 -21.59 -16.52
CA ALA A 739 -7.41 -21.04 -17.79
C ALA A 739 -6.45 -21.46 -18.91
N GLU A 740 -6.99 -21.90 -20.04
CA GLU A 740 -6.25 -22.35 -21.21
C GLU A 740 -6.69 -21.54 -22.43
N VAL A 741 -5.74 -20.90 -23.10
CA VAL A 741 -5.96 -20.17 -24.35
C VAL A 741 -5.25 -20.92 -25.46
N GLY A 742 -5.95 -21.18 -26.55
CA GLY A 742 -5.44 -22.02 -27.62
C GLY A 742 -6.21 -21.89 -28.92
N LEU A 743 -5.91 -22.80 -29.83
CA LEU A 743 -6.58 -22.90 -31.13
C LEU A 743 -7.38 -24.19 -31.19
N ARG A 744 -8.60 -24.12 -31.75
CA ARG A 744 -9.40 -25.30 -32.04
C ARG A 744 -9.57 -25.45 -33.55
N ARG A 745 -9.35 -26.66 -34.06
CA ARG A 745 -9.57 -27.01 -35.48
C ARG A 745 -10.99 -27.52 -35.69
N ARG A 746 -11.67 -27.00 -36.71
CA ARG A 746 -13.01 -27.44 -37.13
C ARG A 746 -12.92 -28.71 -37.99
N LEU A 747 -13.80 -29.69 -37.73
CA LEU A 747 -13.83 -30.97 -38.45
C LEU A 747 -14.80 -30.98 -39.66
N ALA A 748 -15.73 -30.02 -39.77
CA ALA A 748 -16.78 -30.01 -40.78
C ALA A 748 -16.45 -29.20 -42.06
N ALA A 749 -17.03 -29.65 -43.20
CA ALA A 749 -16.66 -29.33 -44.58
C ALA A 749 -16.93 -27.87 -45.05
N ARG A 750 -15.89 -27.29 -45.67
CA ARG A 750 -15.79 -26.50 -46.92
C ARG A 750 -17.04 -25.84 -47.58
N GLU A 751 -18.02 -25.32 -46.85
CA GLU A 751 -18.99 -24.37 -47.42
C GLU A 751 -18.43 -22.94 -47.37
N GLN A 752 -18.25 -22.33 -48.55
CA GLN A 752 -17.79 -20.95 -48.72
C GLN A 752 -18.72 -19.98 -48.00
N TYR A 753 -18.18 -19.26 -47.02
CA TYR A 753 -18.87 -18.15 -46.36
C TYR A 753 -18.82 -16.94 -47.30
N GLN A 754 -19.90 -16.69 -48.06
CA GLN A 754 -20.10 -15.39 -48.71
C GLN A 754 -20.77 -14.46 -47.71
N ALA A 755 -19.99 -13.51 -47.19
CA ALA A 755 -20.41 -12.43 -46.29
C ALA A 755 -21.29 -11.39 -47.03
N THR A 756 -22.43 -11.82 -47.58
CA THR A 756 -23.41 -10.94 -48.21
C THR A 756 -24.82 -11.29 -47.74
N HIS A 757 -25.16 -10.90 -46.50
CA HIS A 757 -26.49 -10.41 -46.06
C HIS A 757 -26.60 -10.49 -44.52
N TYR A 758 -26.17 -9.43 -43.82
CA TYR A 758 -26.40 -9.24 -42.39
C TYR A 758 -27.72 -8.48 -42.17
N ALA A 759 -28.88 -9.14 -42.26
CA ALA A 759 -30.15 -8.54 -41.79
C ALA A 759 -31.33 -9.51 -41.57
N SER A 760 -31.39 -10.71 -42.15
CA SER A 760 -32.62 -11.51 -42.02
C SER A 760 -32.40 -13.02 -42.25
N GLY A 761 -32.41 -13.79 -41.17
CA GLY A 761 -32.61 -15.26 -41.24
C GLY A 761 -31.54 -16.10 -40.55
N TYR A 762 -31.36 -15.95 -39.23
CA TYR A 762 -30.48 -16.80 -38.41
C TYR A 762 -31.31 -17.74 -37.51
N THR A 763 -31.83 -18.87 -38.01
CA THR A 763 -32.54 -19.82 -37.10
C THR A 763 -32.44 -21.33 -37.39
N ALA A 764 -31.90 -21.83 -38.51
CA ALA A 764 -32.00 -23.29 -38.79
C ALA A 764 -30.69 -24.02 -39.18
N GLY A 765 -29.67 -23.35 -39.71
CA GLY A 765 -28.44 -24.03 -40.16
C GLY A 765 -27.35 -24.23 -39.09
N GLN A 766 -27.39 -23.47 -37.99
CA GLN A 766 -26.25 -23.32 -37.07
C GLN A 766 -26.25 -24.25 -35.85
N GLN A 767 -27.33 -24.99 -35.58
CA GLN A 767 -27.32 -25.99 -34.50
C GLN A 767 -26.26 -27.08 -34.76
N ARG A 768 -25.97 -27.39 -36.04
CA ARG A 768 -24.85 -28.25 -36.44
C ARG A 768 -23.45 -27.64 -36.27
N MET A 769 -23.30 -26.32 -36.11
CA MET A 769 -21.98 -25.67 -35.95
C MET A 769 -21.42 -25.78 -34.53
N LEU A 770 -22.28 -25.93 -33.52
CA LEU A 770 -21.89 -26.04 -32.12
C LEU A 770 -21.56 -27.48 -31.69
N ASP A 771 -21.94 -28.48 -32.50
CA ASP A 771 -21.94 -29.90 -32.10
C ASP A 771 -20.74 -30.74 -32.60
N GLU A 772 -19.93 -30.26 -33.57
CA GLU A 772 -18.75 -30.98 -34.09
C GLU A 772 -17.42 -30.25 -33.78
N ASP A 773 -17.09 -30.17 -32.50
CA ASP A 773 -15.84 -29.60 -32.03
C ASP A 773 -14.66 -30.55 -32.26
N GLY A 774 -13.63 -30.09 -32.99
CA GLY A 774 -12.36 -30.80 -33.12
C GLY A 774 -11.40 -30.58 -31.95
N VAL A 775 -10.16 -31.06 -32.11
CA VAL A 775 -9.12 -31.04 -31.06
C VAL A 775 -8.74 -29.61 -30.69
N PHE A 776 -8.78 -29.30 -29.39
CA PHE A 776 -8.25 -28.07 -28.80
C PHE A 776 -6.76 -28.23 -28.50
N ALA A 777 -5.95 -27.33 -29.04
CA ALA A 777 -4.52 -27.25 -28.79
C ALA A 777 -4.24 -26.04 -27.89
N PRO A 778 -4.01 -26.23 -26.58
CA PRO A 778 -3.66 -25.13 -25.68
C PRO A 778 -2.29 -24.56 -26.09
N ILE A 779 -2.19 -23.22 -26.13
CA ILE A 779 -0.96 -22.48 -26.42
C ILE A 779 -0.45 -21.80 -25.15
N LEU A 780 -1.37 -21.19 -24.38
CA LEU A 780 -1.09 -20.52 -23.12
C LEU A 780 -1.91 -21.19 -22.01
N THR A 781 -1.25 -21.57 -20.94
CA THR A 781 -1.87 -22.08 -19.72
C THR A 781 -1.63 -21.11 -18.57
N LEU A 782 -2.70 -20.70 -17.89
CA LEU A 782 -2.71 -19.79 -16.76
C LEU A 782 -3.23 -20.53 -15.52
N ARG A 783 -2.46 -20.53 -14.44
CA ARG A 783 -2.85 -21.15 -13.16
C ARG A 783 -3.00 -20.09 -12.08
N GLU A 784 -4.18 -20.00 -11.47
CA GLU A 784 -4.48 -19.01 -10.44
C GLU A 784 -3.56 -19.16 -9.23
N MET A 785 -3.09 -18.02 -8.72
CA MET A 785 -2.25 -17.93 -7.53
C MET A 785 -3.07 -17.38 -6.36
N ALA A 786 -2.83 -17.92 -5.15
CA ALA A 786 -3.55 -17.50 -3.95
C ALA A 786 -3.24 -16.05 -3.50
N ALA A 787 -2.07 -15.52 -3.86
CA ALA A 787 -1.63 -14.17 -3.51
C ALA A 787 -0.59 -13.65 -4.51
N LEU A 788 -0.40 -12.32 -4.51
CA LEU A 788 0.73 -11.66 -5.17
C LEU A 788 2.06 -12.30 -4.71
N PRO A 789 2.97 -12.66 -5.64
CA PRO A 789 4.31 -13.12 -5.27
C PRO A 789 5.05 -12.11 -4.37
N ALA A 790 5.60 -12.61 -3.26
CA ALA A 790 6.44 -11.83 -2.34
C ALA A 790 7.61 -11.16 -3.07
N ALA A 791 8.14 -10.07 -2.51
CA ALA A 791 9.18 -9.25 -3.16
C ALA A 791 10.44 -10.08 -3.50
N GLU A 792 10.79 -10.99 -2.60
CA GLU A 792 11.92 -11.91 -2.64
C GLU A 792 11.70 -13.17 -3.52
N SER A 793 10.53 -13.34 -4.12
CA SER A 793 10.20 -14.53 -4.89
C SER A 793 11.02 -14.60 -6.20
N PRO A 794 11.66 -15.74 -6.53
CA PRO A 794 12.35 -15.92 -7.81
C PRO A 794 11.45 -15.64 -9.02
N LEU A 795 10.16 -16.02 -8.96
CA LEU A 795 9.19 -15.78 -10.04
C LEU A 795 8.97 -14.29 -10.30
N ARG A 796 8.96 -13.47 -9.24
CA ARG A 796 8.79 -12.01 -9.34
C ARG A 796 10.05 -11.37 -9.91
N LEU A 797 11.21 -11.84 -9.48
CA LEU A 797 12.49 -11.35 -9.96
C LEU A 797 12.73 -11.72 -11.43
N ASP A 798 12.43 -12.95 -11.82
CA ASP A 798 12.45 -13.45 -13.19
C ASP A 798 11.58 -12.58 -14.11
N ALA A 799 10.36 -12.27 -13.68
CA ALA A 799 9.46 -11.36 -14.39
C ALA A 799 10.05 -9.96 -14.55
N LEU A 800 10.67 -9.39 -13.50
CA LEU A 800 11.29 -8.06 -13.57
C LEU A 800 12.53 -8.03 -14.45
N ASN A 801 13.37 -9.07 -14.40
CA ASN A 801 14.53 -9.22 -15.28
C ASN A 801 14.09 -9.31 -16.74
N ALA A 802 13.07 -10.11 -17.05
CA ALA A 802 12.52 -10.21 -18.42
C ALA A 802 11.99 -8.86 -18.95
N ILE A 803 11.29 -8.08 -18.11
CA ILE A 803 10.82 -6.73 -18.50
C ILE A 803 12.02 -5.79 -18.73
N ALA A 804 13.06 -5.86 -17.89
CA ALA A 804 14.25 -5.04 -18.04
C ALA A 804 15.03 -5.38 -19.32
N THR A 805 15.22 -6.67 -19.63
CA THR A 805 15.83 -7.12 -20.89
C THR A 805 15.03 -6.64 -22.10
N LEU A 806 13.69 -6.73 -22.06
CA LEU A 806 12.83 -6.19 -23.12
C LEU A 806 12.92 -4.67 -23.26
N ALA A 807 13.02 -3.93 -22.16
CA ALA A 807 13.19 -2.47 -22.19
C ALA A 807 14.48 -2.07 -22.89
N ASP A 808 15.56 -2.82 -22.68
CA ASP A 808 16.86 -2.60 -23.33
C ASP A 808 16.82 -2.97 -24.82
N TYR A 809 16.24 -4.13 -25.17
CA TYR A 809 16.14 -4.58 -26.55
C TYR A 809 15.31 -3.63 -27.43
N THR A 810 14.40 -2.88 -26.80
CA THR A 810 13.50 -1.93 -27.46
C THR A 810 13.83 -0.46 -27.16
N ALA A 811 14.99 -0.20 -26.54
CA ALA A 811 15.52 1.14 -26.23
C ALA A 811 14.50 2.08 -25.53
N ASN A 812 13.64 1.54 -24.68
CA ASN A 812 12.53 2.28 -24.10
C ASN A 812 12.53 2.13 -22.57
N PRO A 813 13.27 2.97 -21.83
CA PRO A 813 13.32 2.88 -20.37
C PRO A 813 11.97 3.17 -19.70
N ALA A 814 11.08 3.92 -20.34
CA ALA A 814 9.74 4.21 -19.82
C ALA A 814 8.81 2.98 -19.84
N PHE A 815 9.11 1.98 -20.68
CA PHE A 815 8.35 0.72 -20.72
C PHE A 815 8.43 -0.03 -19.40
N LEU A 816 9.62 -0.15 -18.81
CA LEU A 816 9.81 -0.91 -17.58
C LEU A 816 8.90 -0.39 -16.46
N ALA A 817 8.83 0.93 -16.28
CA ALA A 817 7.98 1.55 -15.28
C ALA A 817 6.49 1.24 -15.51
N ARG A 818 6.01 1.32 -16.76
CA ARG A 818 4.61 1.01 -17.10
C ARG A 818 4.29 -0.47 -16.95
N ALA A 819 5.08 -1.36 -17.54
CA ALA A 819 4.89 -2.80 -17.46
C ALA A 819 4.96 -3.31 -16.02
N LYS A 820 5.86 -2.76 -15.19
CA LYS A 820 5.89 -3.00 -13.75
C LYS A 820 4.60 -2.51 -13.08
N ALA A 821 4.18 -1.26 -13.32
CA ALA A 821 2.98 -0.73 -12.67
C ALA A 821 1.73 -1.56 -13.01
N ARG A 822 1.66 -2.11 -14.23
CA ARG A 822 0.60 -3.00 -14.68
C ARG A 822 0.68 -4.40 -14.05
N LEU A 823 1.87 -4.98 -13.91
CA LEU A 823 2.04 -6.32 -13.34
C LEU A 823 2.08 -6.33 -11.80
N PHE A 824 2.67 -5.30 -11.20
CA PHE A 824 2.90 -5.11 -9.76
C PHE A 824 2.53 -3.68 -9.35
N PRO A 825 1.24 -3.31 -9.37
CA PRO A 825 0.83 -1.99 -8.93
C PRO A 825 1.26 -1.76 -7.48
N ASN A 826 1.59 -0.51 -7.14
CA ASN A 826 1.76 -0.14 -5.74
C ASN A 826 0.47 -0.53 -5.03
N VAL A 827 0.60 -1.45 -4.09
CA VAL A 827 -0.51 -1.83 -3.26
C VAL A 827 -0.80 -0.61 -2.40
N GLN A 828 -1.72 0.25 -2.86
CA GLN A 828 -2.31 1.23 -1.98
C GLN A 828 -2.84 0.42 -0.82
N ALA A 829 -2.41 0.75 0.39
CA ALA A 829 -2.92 0.13 1.59
C ALA A 829 -4.42 0.49 1.71
N SER A 830 -5.27 -0.21 0.97
CA SER A 830 -6.71 -0.20 1.11
C SER A 830 -7.06 -1.17 2.23
N GLY A 831 -6.57 -0.83 3.42
CA GLY A 831 -6.78 -1.54 4.65
C GLY A 831 -6.27 -0.67 5.79
N PRO A 832 -6.93 -0.67 6.97
CA PRO A 832 -6.41 0.06 8.11
C PRO A 832 -5.01 -0.45 8.42
N LEU A 833 -4.01 0.45 8.44
CA LEU A 833 -2.64 0.14 8.83
C LEU A 833 -2.68 -0.57 10.18
N LEU A 834 -2.23 -1.81 10.25
CA LEU A 834 -2.16 -2.55 11.53
C LEU A 834 -0.89 -2.12 12.25
N VAL A 835 -1.07 -1.40 13.36
CA VAL A 835 0.03 -0.83 14.15
C VAL A 835 0.04 -1.45 15.54
N ARG A 836 1.22 -1.87 15.99
CA ARG A 836 1.47 -2.25 17.38
C ARG A 836 1.89 -1.03 18.18
N ALA A 837 1.29 -0.85 19.36
CA ALA A 837 1.72 0.18 20.31
C ALA A 837 2.96 -0.30 21.09
N SER A 838 3.99 0.55 21.13
CA SER A 838 5.19 0.35 21.96
C SER A 838 5.11 1.15 23.26
N GLU A 839 4.42 2.29 23.27
CA GLU A 839 4.13 3.11 24.45
C GLU A 839 2.70 2.92 24.96
N PRO A 840 2.40 3.18 26.24
CA PRO A 840 1.09 2.95 26.85
C PRO A 840 0.05 4.04 26.52
N TRP A 841 0.26 4.80 25.46
CA TRP A 841 -0.61 5.91 25.08
C TRP A 841 -0.59 6.15 23.57
N VAL A 842 -1.68 6.72 23.06
CA VAL A 842 -1.81 7.23 21.69
C VAL A 842 -2.33 8.66 21.72
N MET A 843 -2.06 9.40 20.65
CA MET A 843 -2.71 10.68 20.39
C MET A 843 -3.76 10.49 19.29
N PHE A 844 -4.94 11.05 19.47
CA PHE A 844 -5.95 11.12 18.42
C PHE A 844 -6.18 12.57 18.00
N ARG A 845 -6.60 12.77 16.75
CA ARG A 845 -7.13 14.05 16.27
C ARG A 845 -8.16 13.87 15.17
N ARG A 846 -8.93 14.93 14.91
CA ARG A 846 -9.78 15.02 13.72
C ARG A 846 -8.92 15.03 12.47
N ARG A 847 -9.32 14.30 11.42
CA ARG A 847 -8.62 14.33 10.14
C ARG A 847 -8.83 15.66 9.43
N ARG A 848 -7.77 16.20 8.83
CA ARG A 848 -7.84 17.40 7.99
C ARG A 848 -8.09 17.01 6.54
N HIS A 849 -9.15 17.53 5.94
CA HIS A 849 -9.36 17.47 4.49
C HIS A 849 -9.11 18.83 3.88
N SER A 850 -8.17 18.89 2.94
CA SER A 850 -8.06 19.99 1.99
C SER A 850 -8.21 19.38 0.60
N SER A 851 -9.38 19.55 -0.03
CA SER A 851 -9.54 19.27 -1.45
C SER A 851 -8.96 20.43 -2.25
N CYS A 852 -7.63 20.49 -2.33
CA CYS A 852 -6.94 21.27 -3.35
C CYS A 852 -6.45 20.26 -4.38
N ASP A 853 -7.37 19.76 -5.22
CA ASP A 853 -6.98 18.88 -6.32
C ASP A 853 -6.22 19.70 -7.37
N SER A 854 -4.91 19.76 -7.18
CA SER A 854 -3.81 19.82 -8.16
C SER A 854 -2.61 20.55 -7.55
N CYS A 855 -1.47 19.86 -7.53
CA CYS A 855 -0.16 20.24 -6.99
C CYS A 855 0.03 20.01 -5.49
N CYS A 856 1.07 19.22 -5.20
CA CYS A 856 1.69 18.99 -3.89
C CYS A 856 1.06 17.87 -3.04
N THR A 857 1.18 16.64 -3.52
CA THR A 857 1.50 15.53 -2.62
C THR A 857 2.75 15.94 -1.83
N ALA A 858 2.65 15.98 -0.49
CA ALA A 858 3.85 16.09 0.34
C ALA A 858 4.78 14.95 -0.06
N ALA A 859 5.98 15.29 -0.54
CA ALA A 859 6.97 14.29 -0.91
C ALA A 859 7.19 13.39 0.32
N PRO A 860 7.22 12.06 0.16
CA PRO A 860 7.70 11.20 1.23
C PRO A 860 9.10 11.71 1.65
N ALA A 861 9.43 11.59 2.94
CA ALA A 861 10.78 11.88 3.40
C ALA A 861 11.77 11.11 2.53
N SER A 862 12.63 11.82 1.80
CA SER A 862 13.56 11.22 0.86
C SER A 862 14.47 10.24 1.58
N THR A 863 14.48 8.98 1.16
CA THR A 863 15.34 7.93 1.71
C THR A 863 16.64 7.88 0.92
N VAL A 864 17.77 8.02 1.59
CA VAL A 864 19.09 7.80 0.98
C VAL A 864 19.48 6.34 1.21
N GLU A 865 19.64 5.58 0.13
CA GLU A 865 20.07 4.17 0.14
C GLU A 865 21.57 4.06 -0.15
N ALA A 866 22.29 3.18 0.55
CA ALA A 866 23.72 2.95 0.38
C ALA A 866 24.01 1.56 -0.19
N PHE A 867 24.79 1.49 -1.29
CA PHE A 867 25.16 0.25 -1.97
C PHE A 867 26.67 0.02 -1.97
N GLN A 868 27.13 -1.13 -1.49
CA GLN A 868 28.53 -1.52 -1.56
C GLN A 868 28.86 -2.10 -2.95
N THR A 869 29.83 -1.51 -3.64
CA THR A 869 30.35 -2.01 -4.93
C THR A 869 31.54 -2.93 -4.75
N TRP A 870 31.55 -4.01 -5.51
CA TRP A 870 32.52 -5.09 -5.49
C TRP A 870 33.09 -5.33 -6.90
N HIS A 871 34.35 -5.74 -6.95
CA HIS A 871 35.06 -6.07 -8.19
C HIS A 871 35.74 -7.43 -8.09
N LEU A 872 35.63 -8.20 -9.17
CA LEU A 872 36.40 -9.42 -9.40
C LEU A 872 37.02 -9.37 -10.80
N GLN A 873 38.30 -9.68 -10.91
CA GLN A 873 38.96 -9.87 -12.20
C GLN A 873 39.13 -11.37 -12.46
N LEU A 874 38.60 -11.86 -13.58
CA LEU A 874 38.79 -13.24 -14.04
C LEU A 874 39.98 -13.29 -15.00
N GLU A 875 40.97 -14.13 -14.69
CA GLU A 875 42.12 -14.41 -15.55
C GLU A 875 41.85 -15.58 -16.51
N ASP A 876 41.06 -16.56 -16.07
CA ASP A 876 40.62 -17.72 -16.84
C ASP A 876 39.12 -17.60 -17.17
N LEU A 877 38.80 -17.50 -18.46
CA LEU A 877 37.42 -17.40 -18.95
C LEU A 877 36.63 -18.71 -18.80
N GLY A 878 37.29 -19.87 -18.71
CA GLY A 878 36.65 -21.16 -18.48
C GLY A 878 35.90 -21.24 -17.15
N GLN A 879 36.24 -20.36 -16.20
CA GLN A 879 35.60 -20.27 -14.89
C GLN A 879 34.34 -19.40 -14.88
N LEU A 880 34.01 -18.70 -15.97
CA LEU A 880 32.90 -17.75 -16.00
C LEU A 880 31.53 -18.44 -15.80
N ALA A 881 31.31 -19.57 -16.46
CA ALA A 881 30.06 -20.34 -16.33
C ALA A 881 29.87 -20.87 -14.90
N ALA A 882 30.92 -21.48 -14.34
CA ALA A 882 30.92 -21.99 -12.96
C ALA A 882 30.73 -20.87 -11.93
N LEU A 883 31.35 -19.70 -12.15
CA LEU A 883 31.15 -18.53 -11.28
C LEU A 883 29.72 -17.99 -11.37
N SER A 884 29.16 -17.86 -12.58
CA SER A 884 27.79 -17.39 -12.75
C SER A 884 26.82 -18.30 -12.02
N GLU A 885 26.95 -19.61 -12.22
CA GLU A 885 26.10 -20.62 -11.56
C GLU A 885 26.25 -20.57 -10.03
N ALA A 886 27.48 -20.49 -9.52
CA ALA A 886 27.73 -20.38 -8.09
C ALA A 886 27.13 -19.10 -7.47
N ILE A 887 27.16 -17.97 -8.19
CA ILE A 887 26.53 -16.73 -7.74
C ILE A 887 25.00 -16.86 -7.77
N ASP A 888 24.44 -17.35 -8.87
CA ASP A 888 22.99 -17.43 -9.08
C ASP A 888 22.33 -18.45 -8.12
N GLN A 889 23.04 -19.53 -7.76
CA GLN A 889 22.60 -20.51 -6.76
C GLN A 889 22.96 -20.14 -5.31
N ASN A 890 23.78 -19.11 -5.11
CA ASN A 890 24.39 -18.74 -3.82
C ASN A 890 25.17 -19.91 -3.18
N ASP A 891 25.99 -20.60 -3.97
CA ASP A 891 26.88 -21.67 -3.48
C ASP A 891 28.07 -21.08 -2.72
N VAL A 892 27.92 -20.96 -1.40
CA VAL A 892 28.94 -20.39 -0.51
C VAL A 892 30.26 -21.16 -0.56
N ALA A 893 30.26 -22.47 -0.85
CA ALA A 893 31.48 -23.26 -0.89
C ALA A 893 32.30 -22.95 -2.15
N ALA A 894 31.64 -22.89 -3.31
CA ALA A 894 32.27 -22.52 -4.58
C ALA A 894 32.75 -21.05 -4.56
N LEU A 895 31.95 -20.13 -4.01
CA LEU A 895 32.27 -18.70 -4.00
C LEU A 895 33.47 -18.33 -3.13
N LYS A 896 33.81 -19.12 -2.09
CA LYS A 896 35.00 -18.91 -1.25
C LYS A 896 36.32 -19.00 -2.02
N GLY A 897 36.33 -19.67 -3.18
CA GLY A 897 37.50 -19.78 -4.05
C GLY A 897 37.87 -18.48 -4.77
N TYR A 898 36.95 -17.51 -4.83
CA TYR A 898 37.12 -16.26 -5.57
C TYR A 898 37.47 -15.07 -4.66
N LYS A 899 38.34 -14.18 -5.13
CA LYS A 899 38.84 -13.02 -4.35
C LYS A 899 38.12 -11.74 -4.74
N PHE A 900 37.00 -11.46 -4.09
CA PHE A 900 36.22 -10.23 -4.30
C PHE A 900 36.88 -9.03 -3.60
N LYS A 901 36.97 -7.88 -4.29
CA LYS A 901 37.52 -6.62 -3.76
C LYS A 901 36.41 -5.60 -3.56
N ARG A 902 36.37 -4.94 -2.39
CA ARG A 902 35.52 -3.75 -2.18
C ARG A 902 36.11 -2.56 -2.93
N VAL A 903 35.28 -1.79 -3.62
CA VAL A 903 35.73 -0.63 -4.43
C VAL A 903 35.21 0.68 -3.86
N ASN A 904 33.89 0.83 -3.75
CA ASN A 904 33.24 2.08 -3.33
C ASN A 904 31.87 1.84 -2.68
N ILE A 905 31.34 2.83 -1.97
CA ILE A 905 29.96 2.87 -1.47
C ILE A 905 29.24 3.97 -2.27
N LEU A 906 28.12 3.62 -2.90
CA LEU A 906 27.35 4.55 -3.71
C LEU A 906 26.03 4.85 -3.02
N HIS A 907 25.71 6.14 -2.85
CA HIS A 907 24.48 6.59 -2.22
C HIS A 907 23.47 7.03 -3.27
N TYR A 908 22.22 6.61 -3.15
CA TYR A 908 21.14 6.96 -4.08
C TYR A 908 19.99 7.60 -3.32
N LEU A 909 19.48 8.71 -3.85
CA LEU A 909 18.29 9.37 -3.31
C LEU A 909 17.04 8.76 -3.94
N ASP A 910 16.17 8.16 -3.14
CA ASP A 910 14.90 7.56 -3.57
C ASP A 910 15.09 6.62 -4.78
N GLU A 911 14.27 6.74 -5.82
CA GLU A 911 14.36 5.93 -7.04
C GLU A 911 15.44 6.42 -8.03
N SER A 912 16.35 7.32 -7.62
CA SER A 912 17.41 7.84 -8.50
C SER A 912 18.27 6.70 -9.04
N GLN A 913 18.49 6.69 -10.35
CA GLN A 913 19.44 5.80 -11.03
C GLN A 913 20.88 6.33 -10.96
N THR A 914 21.05 7.57 -10.52
CA THR A 914 22.34 8.26 -10.45
C THR A 914 22.76 8.35 -8.99
N PRO A 915 23.98 7.92 -8.63
CA PRO A 915 24.45 8.08 -7.27
C PRO A 915 24.75 9.56 -6.97
N ILE A 916 24.73 9.91 -5.69
CA ILE A 916 25.00 11.26 -5.16
C ILE A 916 26.48 11.60 -5.33
N GLU A 917 27.36 10.58 -5.35
CA GLU A 917 28.79 10.74 -5.59
C GLU A 917 29.08 11.38 -6.95
N LEU A 918 30.13 12.20 -7.00
CA LEU A 918 30.62 12.76 -8.25
C LEU A 918 31.26 11.66 -9.11
N GLN A 919 30.91 11.61 -10.40
CA GLN A 919 31.45 10.65 -11.38
C GLN A 919 32.98 10.57 -11.35
N GLN A 920 33.68 11.70 -11.17
CA GLN A 920 35.14 11.74 -11.10
C GLN A 920 35.70 10.95 -9.90
N SER A 921 35.04 11.02 -8.74
CA SER A 921 35.43 10.28 -7.54
C SER A 921 35.24 8.79 -7.76
N VAL A 922 34.08 8.40 -8.29
CA VAL A 922 33.79 7.00 -8.62
C VAL A 922 34.82 6.43 -9.60
N ARG A 923 35.14 7.15 -10.69
CA ARG A 923 36.19 6.74 -11.64
C ARG A 923 37.57 6.61 -10.98
N ALA A 924 37.91 7.46 -10.03
CA ALA A 924 39.20 7.40 -9.33
C ALA A 924 39.32 6.13 -8.47
N ASP A 925 38.24 5.73 -7.79
CA ASP A 925 38.24 4.51 -6.97
C ASP A 925 38.27 3.24 -7.82
N TRP A 926 37.54 3.22 -8.93
CA TRP A 926 37.61 2.13 -9.89
C TRP A 926 38.98 2.03 -10.60
N LYS A 927 39.68 3.14 -10.87
CA LYS A 927 41.08 3.10 -11.35
C LYS A 927 42.01 2.41 -10.35
N LYS A 928 41.81 2.60 -9.03
CA LYS A 928 42.62 1.92 -8.00
C LYS A 928 42.34 0.42 -7.95
N ALA A 929 41.10 0.00 -8.23
CA ALA A 929 40.71 -1.41 -8.31
C ALA A 929 41.36 -2.17 -9.49
N LYS A 930 41.81 -1.44 -10.52
CA LYS A 930 42.46 -1.96 -11.75
C LYS A 930 41.59 -2.99 -12.49
N PRO A 931 40.40 -2.62 -12.97
CA PRO A 931 39.58 -3.52 -13.75
C PRO A 931 40.21 -3.87 -15.10
N ALA A 932 39.88 -5.05 -15.62
CA ALA A 932 40.17 -5.41 -17.01
C ALA A 932 39.13 -4.76 -17.94
N PRO A 933 39.42 -4.58 -19.25
CA PRO A 933 38.61 -3.72 -20.12
C PRO A 933 37.21 -4.25 -20.42
N ASN A 934 36.95 -5.56 -20.33
CA ASN A 934 35.66 -6.13 -20.70
C ASN A 934 34.83 -6.50 -19.46
N VAL A 935 33.56 -6.07 -19.42
CA VAL A 935 32.58 -6.53 -18.42
C VAL A 935 32.08 -7.91 -18.84
N LEU A 936 32.35 -8.92 -18.01
CA LEU A 936 31.91 -10.30 -18.24
C LEU A 936 30.60 -10.64 -17.54
N LEU A 937 30.38 -10.07 -16.35
CA LEU A 937 29.23 -10.34 -15.51
C LEU A 937 28.95 -9.13 -14.62
N GLY A 938 27.67 -8.77 -14.47
CA GLY A 938 27.21 -7.84 -13.44
C GLY A 938 26.10 -8.46 -12.60
N ARG A 939 26.15 -8.24 -11.29
CA ARG A 939 25.08 -8.63 -10.37
C ARG A 939 24.76 -7.51 -9.40
N VAL A 940 23.49 -7.35 -9.07
CA VAL A 940 23.05 -6.38 -8.07
C VAL A 940 22.01 -7.01 -7.15
N TRP A 941 22.05 -6.69 -5.87
CA TRP A 941 21.13 -7.25 -4.88
C TRP A 941 20.81 -6.22 -3.78
N GLU A 942 19.79 -6.53 -3.00
CA GLU A 942 19.39 -5.77 -1.81
C GLU A 942 19.43 -6.64 -0.56
N SER A 943 19.68 -5.99 0.57
CA SER A 943 19.72 -6.63 1.88
C SER A 943 18.31 -6.80 2.48
N ALA A 944 17.35 -5.94 2.10
CA ALA A 944 15.96 -5.99 2.54
C ALA A 944 15.00 -5.56 1.42
N PRO A 945 14.62 -6.45 0.49
CA PRO A 945 13.74 -6.11 -0.61
C PRO A 945 12.35 -5.72 -0.09
N ARG A 946 12.06 -4.41 -0.03
CA ARG A 946 10.70 -3.91 0.24
C ARG A 946 9.84 -4.11 -1.01
N THR A 947 8.52 -4.22 -0.84
CA THR A 947 7.56 -4.45 -1.94
C THR A 947 7.66 -3.36 -3.03
N GLY A 948 8.55 -3.55 -4.01
CA GLY A 948 8.67 -2.71 -5.20
C GLY A 948 9.78 -1.65 -5.21
N GLN A 949 10.60 -1.52 -4.16
CA GLN A 949 11.84 -0.71 -4.20
C GLN A 949 13.00 -1.64 -4.63
N GLY A 950 13.80 -1.24 -5.62
CA GLY A 950 15.06 -1.94 -5.96
C GLY A 950 15.30 -2.32 -7.42
N TRP A 951 14.28 -2.28 -8.27
CA TRP A 951 14.44 -2.54 -9.71
C TRP A 951 15.32 -1.48 -10.39
N GLN A 952 15.31 -0.23 -9.89
CA GLN A 952 16.19 0.83 -10.36
C GLN A 952 17.67 0.44 -10.23
N ASN A 953 18.01 -0.51 -9.35
CA ASN A 953 19.37 -0.97 -9.13
C ASN A 953 19.98 -1.64 -10.37
N HIS A 954 19.15 -2.25 -11.22
CA HIS A 954 19.58 -2.76 -12.52
C HIS A 954 20.16 -1.63 -13.39
N TYR A 955 19.46 -0.49 -13.43
CA TYR A 955 19.93 0.71 -14.12
C TYR A 955 21.04 1.43 -13.36
N ARG A 956 21.07 1.39 -12.03
CA ARG A 956 22.17 1.96 -11.24
C ARG A 956 23.50 1.28 -11.58
N LEU A 957 23.51 -0.06 -11.72
CA LEU A 957 24.70 -0.80 -12.11
C LEU A 957 25.11 -0.53 -13.57
N ARG A 958 24.14 -0.45 -14.49
CA ARG A 958 24.42 -0.05 -15.90
C ARG A 958 24.94 1.39 -15.99
N ARG A 959 24.39 2.31 -15.21
CA ARG A 959 24.83 3.70 -15.12
C ARG A 959 26.21 3.81 -14.50
N LEU A 960 26.54 2.97 -13.52
CA LEU A 960 27.89 2.83 -13.00
C LEU A 960 28.86 2.38 -14.11
N VAL A 961 28.52 1.36 -14.90
CA VAL A 961 29.35 0.93 -16.05
C VAL A 961 29.53 2.08 -17.05
N GLY A 962 28.46 2.81 -17.38
CA GLY A 962 28.54 3.99 -18.24
C GLY A 962 29.39 5.13 -17.66
N TRP A 963 29.40 5.31 -16.33
CA TRP A 963 30.28 6.27 -15.66
C TRP A 963 31.76 5.89 -15.76
N LEU A 964 32.04 4.60 -15.93
CA LEU A 964 33.36 4.02 -16.10
C LEU A 964 33.77 3.92 -17.58
N ASP A 965 33.07 4.61 -18.48
CA ASP A 965 33.45 4.70 -19.89
C ASP A 965 34.92 5.16 -20.06
N GLY A 966 35.61 4.51 -21.00
CA GLY A 966 37.06 4.60 -21.19
C GLY A 966 37.92 3.80 -20.20
N LEU A 967 37.35 3.24 -19.11
CA LEU A 967 38.00 2.22 -18.25
C LEU A 967 37.45 0.82 -18.50
N LEU A 968 36.13 0.75 -18.73
CA LEU A 968 35.40 -0.46 -19.09
C LEU A 968 34.74 -0.25 -20.45
N GLN A 969 34.68 -1.30 -21.26
CA GLN A 969 33.85 -1.35 -22.44
C GLN A 969 32.42 -1.76 -22.04
N PRO A 970 31.39 -1.16 -22.66
CA PRO A 970 30.02 -1.55 -22.41
C PRO A 970 29.80 -3.03 -22.77
N PRO A 971 28.98 -3.77 -21.99
CA PRO A 971 28.73 -5.18 -22.22
C PRO A 971 28.04 -5.39 -23.57
N GLN A 972 28.55 -6.31 -24.39
CA GLN A 972 27.96 -6.65 -25.71
C GLN A 972 26.79 -7.64 -25.62
N ARG A 973 26.55 -8.23 -24.43
CA ARG A 973 25.49 -9.22 -24.15
C ARG A 973 24.74 -8.84 -22.87
N ASP A 974 23.57 -9.45 -22.64
CA ASP A 974 22.81 -9.25 -21.40
C ASP A 974 23.45 -9.94 -20.18
N THR A 975 24.47 -9.30 -19.62
CA THR A 975 25.36 -9.85 -18.58
C THR A 975 25.05 -9.33 -17.17
N ILE A 976 24.14 -8.36 -17.05
CA ILE A 976 23.80 -7.68 -15.79
C ILE A 976 22.42 -8.14 -15.34
N HIS A 977 22.35 -8.76 -14.16
CA HIS A 977 21.11 -9.29 -13.59
C HIS A 977 20.97 -8.92 -12.12
N ALA A 978 19.73 -8.75 -11.65
CA ALA A 978 19.45 -8.61 -10.23
C ALA A 978 19.35 -9.99 -9.55
N LEU A 979 19.83 -10.12 -8.32
CA LEU A 979 19.78 -11.33 -7.51
C LEU A 979 18.72 -11.19 -6.40
N PRO A 980 18.07 -12.31 -6.02
CA PRO A 980 17.01 -12.28 -5.00
C PRO A 980 17.57 -12.07 -3.59
N ARG A 981 18.86 -12.38 -3.37
CA ARG A 981 19.54 -12.26 -2.08
C ARG A 981 21.04 -12.01 -2.30
N ALA A 982 21.68 -11.44 -1.30
CA ALA A 982 23.13 -11.27 -1.29
C ALA A 982 23.85 -12.64 -1.39
N PRO A 983 24.85 -12.76 -2.29
CA PRO A 983 25.75 -13.92 -2.27
C PRO A 983 26.53 -13.95 -0.96
N GLY A 984 26.63 -15.10 -0.30
CA GLY A 984 27.14 -15.21 1.08
C GLY A 984 28.47 -14.48 1.35
N PRO A 985 29.53 -14.60 0.52
CA PRO A 985 30.79 -13.89 0.72
C PRO A 985 30.73 -12.37 0.47
N LEU A 986 29.64 -11.89 -0.12
CA LEU A 986 29.40 -10.50 -0.50
C LEU A 986 28.29 -9.85 0.36
N ASP A 987 27.67 -10.63 1.25
CA ASP A 987 26.63 -10.17 2.16
C ASP A 987 27.22 -9.22 3.22
N ASP A 988 26.64 -8.04 3.32
CA ASP A 988 27.03 -7.01 4.26
C ASP A 988 25.78 -6.26 4.74
N SER A 989 25.28 -6.66 5.90
CA SER A 989 24.06 -6.12 6.51
C SER A 989 24.16 -4.65 6.92
N GLN A 990 25.34 -4.02 6.80
CA GLN A 990 25.53 -2.60 7.05
C GLN A 990 24.94 -1.72 5.93
N PHE A 991 24.74 -2.27 4.73
CA PHE A 991 24.30 -1.54 3.54
C PHE A 991 22.94 -2.02 3.05
N ASP A 992 22.22 -1.15 2.34
CA ASP A 992 20.89 -1.46 1.79
C ASP A 992 20.96 -2.46 0.62
N GLY A 993 22.15 -2.61 0.01
CA GLY A 993 22.42 -3.62 -1.00
C GLY A 993 23.86 -3.64 -1.49
N GLY A 994 24.10 -4.40 -2.55
CA GLY A 994 25.43 -4.53 -3.15
C GLY A 994 25.42 -4.71 -4.66
N MET A 995 26.54 -4.33 -5.29
CA MET A 995 26.76 -4.45 -6.73
C MET A 995 28.09 -5.15 -6.99
N LEU A 996 28.12 -6.14 -7.88
CA LEU A 996 29.32 -6.86 -8.30
C LEU A 996 29.54 -6.63 -9.80
N LEU A 997 30.76 -6.22 -10.17
CA LEU A 997 31.25 -6.26 -11.55
C LEU A 997 32.41 -7.25 -11.67
N VAL A 998 32.29 -8.18 -12.62
CA VAL A 998 33.33 -9.13 -12.99
C VAL A 998 33.92 -8.73 -14.34
N THR A 999 35.24 -8.58 -14.41
CA THR A 999 35.95 -8.09 -15.60
C THR A 999 36.99 -9.07 -16.10
N GLY A 1000 37.23 -9.14 -17.41
CA GLY A 1000 38.25 -10.00 -18.02
C GLY A 1000 39.05 -9.33 -19.14
N GLY A 1001 40.25 -9.86 -19.38
CA GLY A 1001 41.15 -9.35 -20.43
C GLY A 1001 40.74 -9.76 -21.85
N LYS A 1002 39.91 -10.79 -21.99
CA LYS A 1002 39.37 -11.31 -23.25
C LYS A 1002 37.84 -11.44 -23.13
N ILE A 1003 37.14 -11.41 -24.26
CA ILE A 1003 35.70 -11.68 -24.35
C ILE A 1003 35.52 -13.21 -24.44
N PRO A 1004 34.48 -13.81 -23.85
CA PRO A 1004 34.21 -15.25 -23.99
C PRO A 1004 34.01 -15.61 -25.47
N THR A 1005 34.91 -16.41 -26.02
CA THR A 1005 34.71 -17.09 -27.32
C THR A 1005 34.17 -18.49 -27.04
N GLU A 1006 33.06 -18.85 -27.66
CA GLU A 1006 32.48 -20.19 -27.51
C GLU A 1006 33.41 -21.26 -28.07
N PRO A 1007 33.48 -22.46 -27.45
CA PRO A 1007 34.25 -23.57 -27.98
C PRO A 1007 33.72 -23.94 -29.37
N VAL A 1008 34.62 -24.18 -30.33
CA VAL A 1008 34.23 -24.51 -31.70
C VAL A 1008 33.69 -25.94 -31.70
N VAL A 1009 32.38 -26.06 -31.82
CA VAL A 1009 31.71 -27.36 -31.95
C VAL A 1009 31.63 -27.72 -33.43
N THR A 1010 32.18 -28.86 -33.80
CA THR A 1010 32.07 -29.38 -35.17
C THR A 1010 31.24 -30.66 -35.16
N LEU A 1011 30.28 -30.75 -36.09
CA LEU A 1011 29.36 -31.87 -36.18
C LEU A 1011 29.68 -32.69 -37.43
N HIS A 1012 29.95 -33.97 -37.23
CA HIS A 1012 30.25 -34.92 -38.30
C HIS A 1012 29.10 -35.91 -38.42
N ARG A 1013 28.50 -36.01 -39.60
CA ARG A 1013 27.43 -36.99 -39.83
C ARG A 1013 28.06 -38.29 -40.31
N VAL A 1014 27.89 -39.36 -39.54
CA VAL A 1014 28.40 -40.71 -39.81
C VAL A 1014 27.23 -41.59 -40.26
N ILE A 1015 27.30 -42.09 -41.49
CA ILE A 1015 26.26 -42.93 -42.08
C ILE A 1015 26.84 -44.32 -42.38
N LEU A 1016 26.16 -45.36 -41.89
CA LEU A 1016 26.41 -46.76 -42.19
C LEU A 1016 25.40 -47.25 -43.23
N VAL A 1017 25.88 -47.76 -44.35
CA VAL A 1017 25.04 -48.20 -45.48
C VAL A 1017 25.43 -49.61 -45.91
N GLN A 1018 24.46 -50.42 -46.32
CA GLN A 1018 24.73 -51.72 -46.94
C GLN A 1018 25.39 -51.60 -48.32
N GLN A 1019 26.28 -52.54 -48.64
CA GLN A 1019 27.09 -52.56 -49.86
C GLN A 1019 26.28 -52.41 -51.15
N GLU A 1020 25.13 -53.09 -51.25
CA GLU A 1020 24.27 -53.08 -52.45
C GLU A 1020 23.67 -51.70 -52.74
N ILE A 1021 23.32 -50.95 -51.69
CA ILE A 1021 22.78 -49.59 -51.82
C ILE A 1021 23.91 -48.64 -52.18
N TYR A 1022 25.07 -48.74 -51.52
CA TYR A 1022 26.23 -47.92 -51.83
C TYR A 1022 26.67 -48.11 -53.29
N ALA A 1023 26.79 -49.35 -53.78
CA ALA A 1023 27.16 -49.65 -55.16
C ALA A 1023 26.20 -49.04 -56.20
N ARG A 1024 24.89 -48.97 -55.89
CA ARG A 1024 23.88 -48.33 -56.75
C ARG A 1024 24.04 -46.81 -56.85
N VAL A 1025 24.29 -46.15 -55.72
CA VAL A 1025 24.38 -44.68 -55.67
C VAL A 1025 25.81 -44.17 -55.89
N GLN A 1026 26.83 -45.03 -55.85
CA GLN A 1026 28.25 -44.66 -55.95
C GLN A 1026 28.57 -43.85 -57.22
N ALA A 1027 28.02 -44.24 -58.37
CA ALA A 1027 28.24 -43.52 -59.62
C ALA A 1027 27.59 -42.12 -59.62
N GLN A 1028 26.43 -41.98 -58.98
CA GLN A 1028 25.70 -40.71 -58.86
C GLN A 1028 26.35 -39.79 -57.82
N LEU A 1029 26.87 -40.37 -56.73
CA LEU A 1029 27.67 -39.68 -55.72
C LEU A 1029 29.01 -39.17 -56.30
N LYS A 1030 29.67 -39.96 -57.16
CA LYS A 1030 30.85 -39.51 -57.94
C LYS A 1030 30.51 -38.36 -58.90
N ALA A 1031 29.30 -38.33 -59.43
CA ALA A 1031 28.82 -37.30 -60.36
C ALA A 1031 28.22 -36.05 -59.67
N LYS A 1032 28.23 -35.98 -58.33
CA LYS A 1032 27.63 -34.87 -57.55
C LYS A 1032 26.14 -34.66 -57.87
N ASP A 1033 25.37 -35.74 -58.02
CA ASP A 1033 23.91 -35.66 -58.19
C ASP A 1033 23.19 -35.57 -56.83
N THR A 1034 22.41 -34.51 -56.61
CA THR A 1034 21.63 -34.28 -55.38
C THR A 1034 20.53 -35.33 -55.17
N LYS A 1035 20.09 -36.03 -56.24
CA LYS A 1035 19.11 -37.12 -56.13
C LYS A 1035 19.64 -38.33 -55.36
N ALA A 1036 20.94 -38.59 -55.42
CA ALA A 1036 21.57 -39.69 -54.68
C ALA A 1036 21.46 -39.49 -53.16
N TRP A 1037 21.55 -38.24 -52.70
CA TRP A 1037 21.35 -37.89 -51.28
C TRP A 1037 19.90 -38.04 -50.87
N VAL A 1038 18.96 -37.62 -51.71
CA VAL A 1038 17.53 -37.83 -51.44
C VAL A 1038 17.23 -39.33 -51.34
N GLU A 1039 17.80 -40.17 -52.19
CA GLU A 1039 17.61 -41.64 -52.12
C GLU A 1039 18.22 -42.25 -50.83
N LEU A 1040 19.30 -41.68 -50.30
CA LEU A 1040 19.91 -42.08 -49.02
C LEU A 1040 19.20 -41.52 -47.78
N THR A 1041 18.55 -40.36 -47.86
CA THR A 1041 17.91 -39.69 -46.70
C THR A 1041 16.38 -39.80 -46.67
N THR A 1042 15.75 -40.32 -47.72
CA THR A 1042 14.33 -40.69 -47.71
C THR A 1042 14.19 -41.96 -46.84
N PRO A 1043 13.21 -42.06 -45.93
CA PRO A 1043 13.16 -43.16 -44.96
C PRO A 1043 12.82 -44.50 -45.64
N ILE A 1044 13.83 -45.18 -46.19
CA ILE A 1044 13.75 -46.54 -46.70
C ILE A 1044 14.16 -47.48 -45.56
N SER A 1045 13.27 -47.72 -44.59
CA SER A 1045 13.41 -48.69 -43.49
C SER A 1045 14.71 -48.63 -42.64
N PRO A 1046 14.65 -48.53 -41.30
CA PRO A 1046 15.84 -48.54 -40.43
C PRO A 1046 16.68 -49.84 -40.48
N LYS A 1047 16.29 -50.83 -41.30
CA LYS A 1047 17.05 -52.05 -41.60
C LYS A 1047 18.16 -51.86 -42.64
N LEU A 1048 18.15 -50.78 -43.43
CA LEU A 1048 19.01 -50.62 -44.61
C LEU A 1048 20.06 -49.50 -44.49
N LEU A 1049 19.83 -48.54 -43.60
CA LEU A 1049 20.72 -47.41 -43.34
C LEU A 1049 20.63 -47.00 -41.87
N ARG A 1050 21.78 -46.64 -41.29
CA ARG A 1050 21.87 -46.06 -39.94
C ARG A 1050 22.68 -44.79 -39.97
N GLU A 1051 22.31 -43.86 -39.11
CA GLU A 1051 22.93 -42.54 -39.03
C GLU A 1051 23.20 -42.16 -37.58
N LEU A 1052 24.35 -41.55 -37.34
CA LEU A 1052 24.73 -40.91 -36.10
C LEU A 1052 25.41 -39.58 -36.40
N THR A 1053 25.04 -38.53 -35.67
CA THR A 1053 25.80 -37.28 -35.66
C THR A 1053 26.77 -37.31 -34.50
N VAL A 1054 28.04 -37.05 -34.79
CA VAL A 1054 29.16 -37.07 -33.83
C VAL A 1054 29.60 -35.64 -33.57
N LYS A 1055 29.70 -35.29 -32.30
CA LYS A 1055 30.13 -33.96 -31.86
C LYS A 1055 31.63 -33.92 -31.55
N PHE A 1056 32.34 -32.94 -32.10
CA PHE A 1056 33.70 -32.56 -31.72
C PHE A 1056 33.65 -31.22 -30.99
N ILE A 1057 34.57 -31.03 -30.04
CA ILE A 1057 34.70 -29.78 -29.27
C ILE A 1057 36.16 -29.36 -29.39
N ASP A 1058 36.42 -28.19 -29.97
CA ASP A 1058 37.75 -27.65 -30.25
C ASP A 1058 38.66 -28.66 -30.99
N GLY A 1059 38.07 -29.41 -31.93
CA GLY A 1059 38.75 -30.43 -32.73
C GLY A 1059 39.09 -31.73 -31.99
N GLN A 1060 38.57 -31.95 -30.79
CA GLN A 1060 38.71 -33.21 -30.06
C GLN A 1060 37.41 -34.01 -30.02
N LEU A 1061 37.50 -35.33 -30.18
CA LEU A 1061 36.38 -36.28 -30.04
C LEU A 1061 36.15 -36.59 -28.55
N PRO A 1062 35.03 -36.15 -27.93
CA PRO A 1062 34.73 -36.45 -26.53
C PRO A 1062 34.57 -37.95 -26.29
N ALA A 1063 34.93 -38.43 -25.10
CA ALA A 1063 34.86 -39.85 -24.76
C ALA A 1063 33.43 -40.44 -24.87
N ALA A 1064 32.39 -39.64 -24.57
CA ALA A 1064 31.00 -40.03 -24.71
C ALA A 1064 30.61 -40.26 -26.19
N GLU A 1065 31.07 -39.39 -27.08
CA GLU A 1065 30.85 -39.48 -28.53
C GLU A 1065 31.63 -40.66 -29.13
N ALA A 1066 32.85 -40.92 -28.65
CA ALA A 1066 33.61 -42.12 -29.01
C ALA A 1066 32.91 -43.42 -28.58
N ALA A 1067 32.31 -43.43 -27.37
CA ALA A 1067 31.52 -44.57 -26.89
C ALA A 1067 30.21 -44.73 -27.67
N ALA A 1068 29.55 -43.63 -28.05
CA ALA A 1068 28.37 -43.64 -28.90
C ALA A 1068 28.69 -44.19 -30.29
N LEU A 1069 29.83 -43.79 -30.88
CA LEU A 1069 30.33 -44.34 -32.15
C LEU A 1069 30.58 -45.84 -32.07
N THR A 1070 31.24 -46.30 -31.00
CA THR A 1070 31.52 -47.73 -30.78
C THR A 1070 30.22 -48.53 -30.64
N THR A 1071 29.24 -47.98 -29.93
CA THR A 1071 27.92 -48.62 -29.72
C THR A 1071 27.10 -48.63 -31.01
N PHE A 1072 27.14 -47.53 -31.76
CA PHE A 1072 26.49 -47.38 -33.06
C PHE A 1072 27.04 -48.38 -34.08
N ALA A 1073 28.36 -48.57 -34.08
CA ALA A 1073 29.05 -49.62 -34.80
C ALA A 1073 28.61 -51.03 -34.36
N ALA A 1074 28.55 -51.31 -33.06
CA ALA A 1074 28.18 -52.64 -32.55
C ALA A 1074 26.72 -53.02 -32.84
N ALA A 1075 25.82 -52.03 -32.89
CA ALA A 1075 24.39 -52.23 -33.14
C ALA A 1075 24.04 -52.45 -34.64
N ALA A 1076 25.02 -52.40 -35.53
CA ALA A 1076 24.87 -52.51 -36.98
C ALA A 1076 25.30 -53.90 -37.52
N VAL A 1077 24.86 -54.98 -36.87
CA VAL A 1077 25.15 -56.36 -37.30
C VAL A 1077 24.47 -56.65 -38.66
N GLY A 1078 25.26 -56.90 -39.71
CA GLY A 1078 24.78 -57.13 -41.09
C GLY A 1078 24.80 -55.89 -42.02
N MET A 1079 25.53 -54.84 -41.65
CA MET A 1079 25.77 -53.63 -42.45
C MET A 1079 27.28 -53.46 -42.68
N ASP A 1080 27.88 -54.28 -43.56
CA ASP A 1080 29.33 -54.55 -43.50
C ASP A 1080 30.28 -53.66 -44.35
N ASP A 1081 29.87 -52.64 -45.14
CA ASP A 1081 30.82 -52.17 -46.20
C ASP A 1081 30.99 -50.66 -46.52
N ALA A 1082 30.30 -49.69 -45.90
CA ALA A 1082 30.63 -48.27 -46.16
C ALA A 1082 30.27 -47.29 -45.01
N VAL A 1083 31.27 -46.51 -44.56
CA VAL A 1083 31.08 -45.34 -43.67
C VAL A 1083 31.19 -44.06 -44.50
N LEU A 1084 30.14 -43.24 -44.49
CA LEU A 1084 30.16 -41.89 -45.08
C LEU A 1084 30.29 -40.88 -43.95
N VAL A 1085 31.32 -40.03 -44.01
CA VAL A 1085 31.47 -38.87 -43.13
C VAL A 1085 31.24 -37.61 -43.95
N ARG A 1086 30.28 -36.78 -43.53
CA ARG A 1086 29.92 -35.53 -44.19
C ARG A 1086 30.29 -34.32 -43.34
N ASP A 1087 30.98 -33.38 -43.98
CA ASP A 1087 31.65 -32.23 -43.36
C ASP A 1087 30.71 -31.08 -42.96
N SER A 1088 31.19 -30.26 -42.02
CA SER A 1088 30.90 -28.82 -41.89
C SER A 1088 32.08 -28.00 -42.44
N ALA A 1089 31.85 -26.75 -42.87
CA ALA A 1089 32.85 -25.93 -43.57
C ALA A 1089 34.04 -25.51 -42.66
N LEU A 1090 35.11 -26.31 -42.67
CA LEU A 1090 36.37 -26.05 -41.96
C LEU A 1090 37.58 -26.06 -42.92
N PRO A 1091 38.75 -25.54 -42.50
CA PRO A 1091 40.00 -25.71 -43.24
C PRO A 1091 40.38 -27.20 -43.38
N ALA A 1092 40.80 -27.63 -44.58
CA ALA A 1092 41.06 -29.03 -44.93
C ALA A 1092 41.95 -29.81 -43.94
N ALA A 1093 42.91 -29.14 -43.30
CA ALA A 1093 43.83 -29.76 -42.34
C ALA A 1093 43.17 -30.18 -41.01
N GLN A 1094 42.18 -29.41 -40.53
CA GLN A 1094 41.48 -29.71 -39.28
C GLN A 1094 40.45 -30.82 -39.48
N MET A 1095 39.75 -30.82 -40.63
CA MET A 1095 38.81 -31.89 -41.00
C MET A 1095 39.47 -33.26 -41.09
N GLN A 1096 40.68 -33.32 -41.66
CA GLN A 1096 41.38 -34.58 -41.83
C GLN A 1096 41.72 -35.24 -40.48
N ALA A 1097 42.10 -34.45 -39.48
CA ALA A 1097 42.37 -34.95 -38.13
C ALA A 1097 41.10 -35.45 -37.40
N GLU A 1098 39.98 -34.73 -37.55
CA GLU A 1098 38.69 -35.10 -36.95
C GLU A 1098 38.13 -36.38 -37.60
N HIS A 1099 38.26 -36.52 -38.93
CA HIS A 1099 37.87 -37.74 -39.66
C HIS A 1099 38.71 -38.95 -39.29
N GLU A 1100 40.04 -38.80 -39.14
CA GLU A 1100 40.91 -39.88 -38.69
C GLU A 1100 40.52 -40.36 -37.28
N ALA A 1101 40.09 -39.47 -36.39
CA ALA A 1101 39.58 -39.82 -35.08
C ALA A 1101 38.27 -40.63 -35.14
N ILE A 1102 37.35 -40.29 -36.04
CA ILE A 1102 36.11 -41.06 -36.28
C ILE A 1102 36.43 -42.45 -36.85
N ILE A 1103 37.30 -42.52 -37.87
CA ILE A 1103 37.71 -43.79 -38.50
C ILE A 1103 38.34 -44.73 -37.46
N LYS A 1104 39.22 -44.19 -36.61
CA LYS A 1104 39.87 -44.92 -35.52
C LYS A 1104 38.86 -45.40 -34.47
N ALA A 1105 37.84 -44.61 -34.15
CA ALA A 1105 36.78 -44.99 -33.20
C ALA A 1105 35.83 -46.09 -33.76
N LEU A 1106 35.71 -46.20 -35.08
CA LEU A 1106 34.86 -47.19 -35.75
C LEU A 1106 35.55 -48.52 -36.08
N ASP A 1107 36.87 -48.61 -35.85
CA ASP A 1107 37.73 -49.73 -36.25
C ASP A 1107 37.64 -50.05 -37.76
N ALA A 1108 37.58 -49.00 -38.58
CA ALA A 1108 37.46 -49.12 -40.04
C ALA A 1108 38.82 -48.91 -40.74
N ALA A 1109 39.05 -49.65 -41.83
CA ALA A 1109 40.24 -49.43 -42.66
C ALA A 1109 40.10 -48.13 -43.45
N GLY A 1110 41.08 -47.24 -43.37
CA GLY A 1110 41.08 -45.96 -44.07
C GLY A 1110 41.23 -46.13 -45.59
N GLY A 1111 40.21 -45.72 -46.36
CA GLY A 1111 40.34 -45.50 -47.80
C GLY A 1111 40.85 -44.07 -48.04
N GLY A 1112 41.94 -43.92 -48.79
CA GLY A 1112 42.55 -42.62 -49.09
C GLY A 1112 41.55 -41.64 -49.73
N GLY A 1113 41.67 -40.37 -49.36
CA GLY A 1113 40.76 -39.29 -49.75
C GLY A 1113 40.62 -39.08 -51.27
N ASN A 1114 39.41 -38.65 -51.66
CA ASN A 1114 38.92 -38.44 -53.03
C ASN A 1114 38.83 -39.70 -53.90
N PHE A 1115 37.72 -40.43 -53.72
CA PHE A 1115 37.06 -41.30 -54.70
C PHE A 1115 37.84 -42.46 -55.37
N ASP A 1116 38.89 -42.99 -54.76
CA ASP A 1116 39.45 -44.31 -55.15
C ASP A 1116 39.43 -45.33 -54.00
N LEU A 1117 38.31 -46.04 -53.90
CA LEU A 1117 38.28 -47.34 -53.23
C LEU A 1117 39.00 -48.35 -54.14
N ASN A 1118 40.21 -48.75 -53.76
CA ASN A 1118 40.92 -49.83 -54.41
C ASN A 1118 40.16 -51.15 -54.21
N LEU A 1119 39.87 -51.88 -55.29
CA LEU A 1119 39.17 -53.17 -55.25
C LEU A 1119 39.85 -54.22 -54.34
N ALA A 1120 41.11 -54.01 -53.99
CA ALA A 1120 41.86 -54.84 -53.04
C ALA A 1120 41.34 -54.79 -51.60
N ASN A 1121 40.53 -53.80 -51.22
CA ASN A 1121 39.98 -53.67 -49.86
C ASN A 1121 38.63 -54.39 -49.67
N PHE A 1122 38.05 -55.00 -50.72
CA PHE A 1122 36.83 -55.79 -50.60
C PHE A 1122 37.13 -57.11 -49.86
N GLY A 1123 36.61 -57.23 -48.64
CA GLY A 1123 36.85 -58.36 -47.72
C GLY A 1123 37.24 -57.95 -46.30
N GLN A 1124 37.40 -56.65 -46.02
CA GLN A 1124 37.55 -56.14 -44.66
C GLN A 1124 36.18 -55.74 -44.07
N PRO A 1125 35.95 -55.93 -42.76
CA PRO A 1125 34.62 -55.79 -42.17
C PRO A 1125 34.07 -54.36 -42.15
N ARG A 1126 34.86 -53.31 -42.47
CA ARG A 1126 34.44 -51.89 -42.63
C ARG A 1126 35.45 -51.06 -43.45
N VAL A 1127 34.96 -50.26 -44.40
CA VAL A 1127 35.75 -49.26 -45.14
C VAL A 1127 35.11 -47.87 -45.07
N ALA A 1128 35.88 -46.84 -44.73
CA ALA A 1128 35.40 -45.46 -44.64
C ALA A 1128 35.71 -44.66 -45.92
N THR A 1129 34.71 -43.91 -46.41
CA THR A 1129 34.83 -43.01 -47.57
C THR A 1129 34.51 -41.58 -47.15
N LEU A 1130 35.45 -40.66 -47.37
CA LEU A 1130 35.32 -39.24 -47.04
C LEU A 1130 34.78 -38.45 -48.23
N PHE A 1131 33.80 -37.57 -47.99
CA PHE A 1131 33.12 -36.79 -49.03
C PHE A 1131 33.35 -35.29 -48.82
N PRO A 1132 34.17 -34.62 -49.64
CA PRO A 1132 34.32 -33.17 -49.56
C PRO A 1132 33.09 -32.44 -50.12
N VAL A 1133 32.73 -31.33 -49.47
CA VAL A 1133 31.53 -30.52 -49.78
C VAL A 1133 31.65 -29.70 -51.09
N GLU A 1134 32.82 -29.63 -51.73
CA GLU A 1134 32.99 -28.79 -52.92
C GLU A 1134 32.12 -29.25 -54.11
N GLY A 1135 31.08 -28.48 -54.44
CA GLY A 1135 30.37 -28.57 -55.72
C GLY A 1135 28.99 -29.23 -55.72
N LEU A 1136 28.31 -29.31 -54.58
CA LEU A 1136 26.92 -29.78 -54.46
C LEU A 1136 26.05 -28.66 -53.87
N ASN A 1137 25.66 -27.69 -54.70
CA ASN A 1137 24.69 -26.63 -54.35
C ASN A 1137 23.31 -26.95 -54.90
#